data_AF-A0A7V0UHC8-F1
#
_entry.id   AF-A0A7V0UHC8-F1
#
_cell.length_a   1.000
_cell.length_b   1.000
_cell.length_c   1.000
_cell.angle_alpha   90.00
_cell.angle_beta   90.00
_cell.angle_gamma   90.00
#
_symmetry.space_group_name_H-M   'P 1'
#
loop_
_entity.id
_entity.type
_entity.pdbx_description
1 polymer ?
#
loop_
_entity_poly.entity_id
_entity_poly.type
_entity_poly.pdbx_seq_one_letter_code
_entity_poly.pdbx_strand_id
1 'polypeptide(L)'
;MANVLGLSFFFHDSAAALVSDGRIVAAAAEERFCRRKHTSEFPKQAIEYCLEAGRLRSVNELDAIVFYEKPIVKLHRVVETLVAVWPLGLAAFARRLPNFLGSKVNIQRVVEQMLPGYRGQILFTEHHMSHAASAFYCSPFEEAAILTVDGVGEWETTTIGAGKGRHIELERAIHFPHSIGLLYSALTSYLGFQVNDGEWKVMGLAPYGEPKYIEEFRQLVHTRPDGSFRLNMDFFVHHYSSRWTTDNRRWQKLFGFPRRKPEDRLEQHHEDLARSGQAVVEELILNLAREARRSSGSRNLVIAGGVGLNSVANWKIEKERVFDNVWIQPAAGDDGGALGAALLVSYQFFRDSRCPEMKNAYLGPEYCQSEILSFLDAKGAAFEQYPDEQLVEKVADLIADGNVVGWFLGRMEFGPRALGARSILADATNPEMKAIINKKIKYREYFRPFAPVVPLEDVHTYFDVEPNTEMPFMLKVPAVRPDKRAVIPAVTHEDGSGRVQTITEHENPQYYRLLKALERRIGVPVALNTSFNIRGEPIVCSPADAFNCFANTGIDALALGNCLLTVKPDGPIDVSEGYKLSDALEAEMHGEDVGRKPVKTSILSLSPTHADGQDATENVLRFYKELPFNYYSNAIDTAVQLLRSNRIKGYPVLHRRLRRSKGASVMDVGCGAGWFVNSCSHFYNVKATGLDLNPVVLKQARSVARLIEGCEKNEFIEANLFDYQPEHPFDIVNSLGVLHHTPDCHAAIRHILKWIAPGGYLHLGLYHLYGRKPFLDYFRAPRASGASDAQLHEEFRKLNPDITDETHLLSWFRDQVLHPHETQHTYEEIHAVLDAEGFVIEATSINKFKRPVSLAEFIERERRLSEVSKKALYEKRRYYPGFFVVWARRI
;
A
#
# COMPACT_ATOMS: atom_id res chain seq x y z
N MET A 1 7.01 -10.72 39.00
CA MET A 1 7.47 -11.00 37.63
C MET A 1 7.70 -9.64 37.00
N ALA A 2 8.89 -9.39 36.46
CA ALA A 2 9.20 -8.08 35.90
C ALA A 2 8.60 -7.97 34.48
N ASN A 3 7.78 -6.95 34.23
CA ASN A 3 7.12 -6.69 32.95
C ASN A 3 7.80 -5.52 32.24
N VAL A 4 8.40 -5.80 31.09
CA VAL A 4 9.14 -4.81 30.29
C VAL A 4 8.44 -4.67 28.93
N LEU A 5 8.02 -3.45 28.61
CA LEU A 5 7.39 -3.12 27.33
C LEU A 5 8.41 -2.41 26.43
N GLY A 6 8.73 -3.02 25.30
CA GLY A 6 9.58 -2.42 24.26
C GLY A 6 8.74 -1.76 23.17
N LEU A 7 9.21 -0.61 22.68
CA LEU A 7 8.51 0.22 21.69
C LEU A 7 9.43 0.60 20.52
N SER A 8 8.87 0.54 19.31
CA SER A 8 9.45 1.06 18.07
C SER A 8 8.42 1.93 17.34
N PHE A 9 8.79 3.17 16.95
CA PHE A 9 7.92 4.11 16.20
C PHE A 9 8.66 5.34 15.64
N PHE A 10 7.94 6.22 14.92
CA PHE A 10 8.37 7.48 14.27
C PHE A 10 9.19 7.39 12.97
N PHE A 11 9.54 6.19 12.51
CA PHE A 11 10.21 5.96 11.23
C PHE A 11 9.31 5.19 10.27
N HIS A 12 9.24 3.87 10.45
CA HIS A 12 8.41 2.92 9.74
C HIS A 12 8.30 1.67 10.63
N ASP A 13 7.33 0.81 10.35
CA ASP A 13 7.13 -0.47 11.04
C ASP A 13 7.00 -0.33 12.57
N SER A 14 6.19 0.63 13.03
CA SER A 14 5.92 0.80 14.46
C SER A 14 5.41 -0.49 15.10
N ALA A 15 5.91 -0.83 16.29
CA ALA A 15 5.60 -2.08 16.98
C ALA A 15 5.72 -1.95 18.50
N ALA A 16 5.09 -2.89 19.21
CA ALA A 16 5.23 -3.08 20.65
C ALA A 16 5.49 -4.55 20.97
N ALA A 17 6.26 -4.80 22.03
CA ALA A 17 6.54 -6.15 22.53
C ALA A 17 6.59 -6.17 24.06
N LEU A 18 5.92 -7.15 24.67
CA LEU A 18 5.93 -7.37 26.11
C LEU A 18 6.77 -8.60 26.45
N VAL A 19 7.74 -8.38 27.34
CA VAL A 19 8.55 -9.42 27.96
C VAL A 19 8.22 -9.47 29.44
N SER A 20 7.86 -10.64 29.95
CA SER A 20 7.61 -10.87 31.38
C SER A 20 8.59 -11.91 31.92
N ASP A 21 9.44 -11.49 32.87
CA ASP A 21 10.50 -12.32 33.45
C ASP A 21 11.37 -13.03 32.39
N GLY A 22 11.82 -12.27 31.40
CA GLY A 22 12.62 -12.72 30.26
C GLY A 22 11.85 -13.50 29.17
N ARG A 23 10.60 -13.89 29.42
CA ARG A 23 9.78 -14.63 28.45
C ARG A 23 9.02 -13.68 27.55
N ILE A 24 9.03 -13.96 26.26
CA ILE A 24 8.27 -13.21 25.26
C ILE A 24 6.79 -13.57 25.42
N VAL A 25 5.97 -12.60 25.82
CA VAL A 25 4.53 -12.81 26.03
C VAL A 25 3.74 -12.46 24.77
N ALA A 26 4.05 -11.29 24.20
CA ALA A 26 3.35 -10.75 23.05
C ALA A 26 4.26 -9.80 22.25
N ALA A 27 4.06 -9.75 20.95
CA ALA A 27 4.68 -8.77 20.07
C ALA A 27 3.81 -8.59 18.82
N ALA A 28 3.58 -7.34 18.42
CA ALA A 28 2.79 -7.04 17.23
C ALA A 28 3.21 -5.70 16.60
N ALA A 29 3.13 -5.64 15.27
CA ALA A 29 3.31 -4.40 14.52
C ALA A 29 1.97 -3.63 14.42
N GLU A 30 2.01 -2.31 14.60
CA GLU A 30 0.83 -1.44 14.62
C GLU A 30 0.09 -1.45 13.27
N GLU A 31 0.80 -1.70 12.16
CA GLU A 31 0.17 -1.80 10.84
C GLU A 31 -0.89 -2.91 10.77
N ARG A 32 -0.77 -3.96 11.59
CA ARG A 32 -1.73 -5.07 11.64
C ARG A 32 -3.09 -4.60 12.16
N PHE A 33 -3.11 -3.63 13.07
CA PHE A 33 -4.34 -3.11 13.67
C PHE A 33 -4.89 -1.91 12.89
N CYS A 34 -4.07 -0.88 12.65
CA CYS A 34 -4.53 0.33 11.96
C CYS A 34 -4.74 0.14 10.45
N ARG A 35 -4.32 -1.01 9.90
CA ARG A 35 -4.36 -1.38 8.48
C ARG A 35 -3.57 -0.44 7.56
N ARG A 36 -2.72 0.44 8.13
CA ARG A 36 -1.80 1.33 7.39
C ARG A 36 -0.43 0.69 7.31
N LYS A 37 -0.09 0.18 6.14
CA LYS A 37 1.20 -0.48 5.89
C LYS A 37 2.38 0.45 6.15
N HIS A 38 3.41 -0.05 6.84
CA HIS A 38 4.61 0.68 7.24
C HIS A 38 4.33 1.92 8.09
N THR A 39 3.26 1.88 8.90
CA THR A 39 2.90 3.00 9.78
C THR A 39 4.08 3.38 10.69
N SER A 40 4.28 4.69 10.84
CA SER A 40 5.27 5.28 11.73
C SER A 40 4.64 5.89 12.99
N GLU A 41 3.32 5.73 13.14
CA GLU A 41 2.54 6.32 14.23
C GLU A 41 2.88 5.65 15.57
N PHE A 42 2.45 6.26 16.68
CA PHE A 42 2.62 5.66 18.00
C PHE A 42 1.84 4.33 18.08
N PRO A 43 2.42 3.23 18.57
CA PRO A 43 1.86 1.89 18.43
C PRO A 43 0.79 1.60 19.49
N LYS A 44 -0.29 2.38 19.49
CA LYS A 44 -1.31 2.36 20.55
C LYS A 44 -1.99 0.99 20.65
N GLN A 45 -2.47 0.44 19.53
CA GLN A 45 -3.22 -0.82 19.54
C GLN A 45 -2.31 -2.01 19.81
N ALA A 46 -1.06 -1.97 19.32
CA ALA A 46 -0.08 -2.98 19.66
C ALA A 46 0.28 -2.98 21.15
N ILE A 47 0.34 -1.80 21.80
CA ILE A 47 0.53 -1.70 23.26
C ILE A 47 -0.68 -2.27 23.99
N GLU A 48 -1.90 -1.88 23.62
CA GLU A 48 -3.13 -2.38 24.22
C GLU A 48 -3.20 -3.92 24.17
N TYR A 49 -2.92 -4.48 22.99
CA TYR A 49 -2.80 -5.92 22.80
C TYR A 49 -1.73 -6.55 23.71
N CYS A 50 -0.54 -5.94 23.79
CA CYS A 50 0.55 -6.45 24.64
C CYS A 50 0.14 -6.50 26.12
N LEU A 51 -0.53 -5.46 26.63
CA LEU A 51 -1.03 -5.41 28.01
C LEU A 51 -2.09 -6.48 28.26
N GLU A 52 -3.04 -6.63 27.32
CA GLU A 52 -4.09 -7.64 27.39
C GLU A 52 -3.52 -9.06 27.40
N ALA A 53 -2.63 -9.39 26.45
CA ALA A 53 -1.96 -10.68 26.37
C ALA A 53 -1.10 -10.96 27.63
N GLY A 54 -0.52 -9.90 28.22
CA GLY A 54 0.18 -9.94 29.51
C GLY A 54 -0.72 -10.03 30.74
N ARG A 55 -2.05 -9.93 30.57
CA ARG A 55 -3.04 -9.86 31.66
C ARG A 55 -2.77 -8.71 32.65
N LEU A 56 -2.21 -7.61 32.14
CA LEU A 56 -1.94 -6.40 32.91
C LEU A 56 -3.17 -5.49 32.85
N ARG A 57 -3.69 -5.07 34.00
CA ARG A 57 -4.90 -4.22 34.07
C ARG A 57 -4.59 -2.75 33.82
N SER A 58 -3.33 -2.35 34.01
CA SER A 58 -2.90 -0.98 33.77
C SER A 58 -1.43 -0.91 33.36
N VAL A 59 -1.05 0.17 32.68
CA VAL A 59 0.34 0.50 32.36
C VAL A 59 1.24 0.59 33.59
N ASN A 60 0.70 0.82 34.79
CA ASN A 60 1.48 0.89 36.03
C ASN A 60 1.99 -0.46 36.54
N GLU A 61 1.53 -1.56 35.96
CA GLU A 61 2.08 -2.90 36.23
C GLU A 61 3.31 -3.21 35.39
N LEU A 62 3.73 -2.29 34.51
CA LEU A 62 5.00 -2.35 33.81
C LEU A 62 6.13 -1.80 34.71
N ASP A 63 7.20 -2.56 34.85
CA ASP A 63 8.40 -2.13 35.57
C ASP A 63 9.22 -1.13 34.74
N ALA A 64 9.25 -1.31 33.41
CA ALA A 64 9.97 -0.43 32.49
C ALA A 64 9.29 -0.36 31.11
N ILE A 65 9.37 0.81 30.48
CA ILE A 65 9.12 1.02 29.05
C ILE A 65 10.45 1.33 28.39
N VAL A 66 10.76 0.68 27.27
CA VAL A 66 12.05 0.81 26.60
C VAL A 66 11.85 1.22 25.15
N PHE A 67 12.45 2.34 24.75
CA PHE A 67 12.51 2.75 23.36
C PHE A 67 13.78 2.20 22.70
N TYR A 68 13.61 1.64 21.49
CA TYR A 68 14.65 0.88 20.78
C TYR A 68 15.85 1.69 20.25
N GLU A 69 15.81 3.02 20.31
CA GLU A 69 16.89 3.91 19.84
C GLU A 69 17.12 5.12 20.78
N LYS A 70 18.26 5.81 20.62
CA LYS A 70 18.58 7.06 21.34
C LYS A 70 18.34 8.31 20.47
N PRO A 71 17.27 9.11 20.71
CA PRO A 71 16.89 10.24 19.85
C PRO A 71 17.96 11.34 19.71
N ILE A 72 18.71 11.62 20.78
CA ILE A 72 19.74 12.67 20.80
C ILE A 72 20.94 12.29 19.94
N VAL A 73 21.36 11.02 19.97
CA VAL A 73 22.49 10.53 19.15
C VAL A 73 22.11 10.57 17.67
N LYS A 74 20.87 10.18 17.35
CA LYS A 74 20.32 10.29 15.99
C LYS A 74 20.26 11.74 15.51
N LEU A 75 19.82 12.66 16.37
CA LEU A 75 19.83 14.10 16.05
C LEU A 75 21.24 14.59 15.74
N HIS A 76 22.22 14.20 16.55
CA HIS A 76 23.63 14.54 16.34
C HIS A 76 24.11 14.11 14.95
N ARG A 77 23.83 12.86 14.53
CA ARG A 77 24.14 12.41 13.16
C ARG A 77 23.55 13.30 12.10
N VAL A 78 22.25 13.59 12.19
CA VAL A 78 21.58 14.32 11.10
C VAL A 78 22.16 15.73 10.96
N VAL A 79 22.48 16.39 12.08
CA VAL A 79 23.13 17.71 12.07
C VAL A 79 24.54 17.62 11.47
N GLU A 80 25.38 16.72 11.98
CA GLU A 80 26.78 16.59 11.55
C GLU A 80 26.88 16.23 10.05
N THR A 81 26.03 15.31 9.58
CA THR A 81 25.95 14.95 8.15
C THR A 81 25.64 16.16 7.28
N LEU A 82 24.67 16.99 7.68
CA LEU A 82 24.24 18.15 6.91
C LEU A 82 25.28 19.28 6.93
N VAL A 83 26.08 19.38 7.99
CA VAL A 83 27.22 20.29 8.08
C VAL A 83 28.37 19.80 7.20
N ALA A 84 28.68 18.50 7.20
CA ALA A 84 29.76 17.92 6.42
C ALA A 84 29.61 18.10 4.89
N VAL A 85 28.37 18.25 4.41
CA VAL A 85 28.05 18.49 2.98
C VAL A 85 27.74 19.94 2.65
N TRP A 86 28.17 20.88 3.49
CA TRP A 86 27.96 22.31 3.26
C TRP A 86 28.62 22.76 1.92
N PRO A 87 27.94 23.57 1.08
CA PRO A 87 26.63 24.23 1.28
C PRO A 87 25.42 23.43 0.75
N LEU A 88 25.62 22.27 0.11
CA LEU A 88 24.56 21.48 -0.51
C LEU A 88 23.52 21.00 0.52
N GLY A 89 23.94 20.79 1.77
CA GLY A 89 23.07 20.42 2.89
C GLY A 89 22.10 21.50 3.36
N LEU A 90 22.27 22.78 2.98
CA LEU A 90 21.52 23.92 3.55
C LEU A 90 20.00 23.80 3.34
N ALA A 91 19.55 23.42 2.14
CA ALA A 91 18.13 23.27 1.85
C ALA A 91 17.48 22.11 2.64
N ALA A 92 18.23 21.02 2.82
CA ALA A 92 17.79 19.88 3.63
C ALA A 92 17.80 20.21 5.12
N PHE A 93 18.80 20.96 5.60
CA PHE A 93 18.88 21.48 6.96
C PHE A 93 17.69 22.39 7.29
N ALA A 94 17.40 23.40 6.46
CA ALA A 94 16.27 24.30 6.65
C ALA A 94 14.92 23.57 6.66
N ARG A 95 14.76 22.50 5.85
CA ARG A 95 13.53 21.69 5.85
C ARG A 95 13.42 20.77 7.07
N ARG A 96 14.54 20.24 7.60
CA ARG A 96 14.55 19.29 8.72
C ARG A 96 14.58 19.97 10.09
N LEU A 97 15.06 21.21 10.17
CA LEU A 97 15.18 21.99 11.42
C LEU A 97 13.87 22.08 12.25
N PRO A 98 12.69 22.29 11.66
CA PRO A 98 11.43 22.31 12.42
C PRO A 98 11.11 20.98 13.12
N ASN A 99 11.53 19.84 12.55
CA ASN A 99 11.33 18.51 13.16
C ASN A 99 12.27 18.27 14.35
N PHE A 100 13.41 18.96 14.41
CA PHE A 100 14.39 18.86 15.51
C PHE A 100 13.99 19.69 16.73
N LEU A 101 13.12 20.67 16.56
CA LEU A 101 12.56 21.49 17.65
C LEU A 101 11.19 20.96 18.15
N GLY A 102 10.72 19.83 17.61
CA GLY A 102 9.41 19.22 17.89
C GLY A 102 9.46 17.94 18.75
N SER A 103 8.33 17.24 18.83
CA SER A 103 8.08 16.06 19.70
C SER A 103 9.01 14.87 19.48
N LYS A 104 9.66 14.74 18.32
CA LYS A 104 10.54 13.59 18.00
C LYS A 104 11.83 13.52 18.82
N VAL A 105 12.25 14.60 19.47
CA VAL A 105 13.44 14.61 20.35
C VAL A 105 13.07 14.25 21.78
N ASN A 106 11.83 14.52 22.21
CA ASN A 106 11.37 14.25 23.58
C ASN A 106 10.42 13.05 23.60
N ILE A 107 10.97 11.87 23.28
CA ILE A 107 10.25 10.59 23.30
C ILE A 107 9.65 10.33 24.68
N GLN A 108 10.37 10.69 25.75
CA GLN A 108 9.87 10.56 27.11
C GLN A 108 8.52 11.28 27.28
N ARG A 109 8.43 12.55 26.88
CA ARG A 109 7.18 13.32 26.94
C ARG A 109 6.09 12.72 26.05
N VAL A 110 6.43 12.18 24.88
CA VAL A 110 5.46 11.50 24.00
C VAL A 110 4.88 10.27 24.70
N VAL A 111 5.73 9.42 25.28
CA VAL A 111 5.28 8.22 26.00
C VAL A 111 4.43 8.61 27.22
N GLU A 112 4.84 9.62 28.00
CA GLU A 112 4.08 10.14 29.15
C GLU A 112 2.70 10.69 28.74
N GLN A 113 2.60 11.34 27.57
CA GLN A 113 1.34 11.87 27.04
C GLN A 113 0.42 10.77 26.50
N MET A 114 0.99 9.78 25.82
CA MET A 114 0.23 8.71 25.16
C MET A 114 -0.16 7.59 26.13
N LEU A 115 0.59 7.39 27.21
CA LEU A 115 0.32 6.43 28.27
C LEU A 115 0.15 7.17 29.61
N PRO A 116 -0.93 7.97 29.75
CA PRO A 116 -1.16 8.76 30.94
C PRO A 116 -1.27 7.87 32.16
N GLY A 117 -0.55 8.24 33.21
CA GLY A 117 -0.59 7.54 34.47
C GLY A 117 0.52 6.51 34.66
N TYR A 118 1.33 6.19 33.64
CA TYR A 118 2.57 5.41 33.83
C TYR A 118 3.56 6.17 34.73
N ARG A 119 4.08 5.50 35.75
CA ARG A 119 5.04 6.08 36.73
C ARG A 119 6.39 5.37 36.78
N GLY A 120 6.58 4.32 35.96
CA GLY A 120 7.83 3.57 35.91
C GLY A 120 8.92 4.25 35.08
N GLN A 121 10.03 3.54 34.86
CA GLN A 121 11.17 4.08 34.12
C GLN A 121 10.96 3.99 32.61
N ILE A 122 11.21 5.09 31.91
CA ILE A 122 11.33 5.12 30.45
C ILE A 122 12.81 5.07 30.09
N LEU A 123 13.23 3.95 29.52
CA LEU A 123 14.61 3.64 29.17
C LEU A 123 14.83 3.71 27.66
N PHE A 124 16.09 3.82 27.26
CA PHE A 124 16.51 3.92 25.88
C PHE A 124 17.65 2.94 25.61
N THR A 125 17.64 2.33 24.44
CA THR A 125 18.66 1.41 23.96
C THR A 125 19.24 1.94 22.64
N GLU A 126 20.37 1.40 22.20
CA GLU A 126 20.90 1.74 20.87
C GLU A 126 20.23 0.88 19.81
N HIS A 127 19.93 1.44 18.63
CA HIS A 127 19.17 0.77 17.56
C HIS A 127 19.78 -0.59 17.17
N HIS A 128 21.08 -0.61 16.90
CA HIS A 128 21.79 -1.85 16.54
C HIS A 128 21.93 -2.82 17.71
N MET A 129 21.98 -2.31 18.95
CA MET A 129 21.95 -3.16 20.15
C MET A 129 20.58 -3.82 20.31
N SER A 130 19.49 -3.12 19.99
CA SER A 130 18.14 -3.68 19.95
C SER A 130 18.04 -4.79 18.90
N HIS A 131 18.54 -4.57 17.68
CA HIS A 131 18.60 -5.65 16.68
C HIS A 131 19.42 -6.85 17.16
N ALA A 132 20.62 -6.61 17.70
CA ALA A 132 21.48 -7.66 18.24
C ALA A 132 20.77 -8.48 19.33
N ALA A 133 20.13 -7.80 20.28
CA ALA A 133 19.35 -8.42 21.35
C ALA A 133 18.16 -9.21 20.83
N SER A 134 17.43 -8.68 19.85
CA SER A 134 16.30 -9.37 19.21
C SER A 134 16.72 -10.69 18.57
N ALA A 135 17.96 -10.80 18.08
CA ALA A 135 18.44 -12.04 17.49
C ALA A 135 19.10 -12.97 18.49
N PHE A 136 20.06 -12.47 19.26
CA PHE A 136 20.82 -13.30 20.19
C PHE A 136 19.92 -13.91 21.26
N TYR A 137 19.07 -13.14 21.93
CA TYR A 137 18.24 -13.65 23.01
C TYR A 137 17.10 -14.55 22.55
N CYS A 138 16.67 -14.43 21.28
CA CYS A 138 15.65 -15.29 20.69
C CYS A 138 16.20 -16.59 20.11
N SER A 139 17.51 -16.66 19.83
CA SER A 139 18.15 -17.87 19.29
C SER A 139 18.28 -19.01 20.32
N PRO A 140 18.60 -20.24 19.89
CA PRO A 140 18.98 -21.32 20.81
C PRO A 140 20.35 -21.12 21.47
N PHE A 141 21.21 -20.26 20.93
CA PHE A 141 22.65 -20.36 21.16
C PHE A 141 23.13 -19.60 22.40
N GLU A 142 23.75 -20.30 23.36
CA GLU A 142 24.33 -19.65 24.54
C GLU A 142 25.51 -18.74 24.20
N GLU A 143 26.20 -19.01 23.10
CA GLU A 143 27.19 -18.13 22.50
C GLU A 143 27.01 -18.06 20.98
N ALA A 144 27.08 -16.85 20.42
CA ALA A 144 26.95 -16.62 18.99
C ALA A 144 27.73 -15.38 18.53
N ALA A 145 28.23 -15.43 17.30
CA ALA A 145 28.57 -14.24 16.55
C ALA A 145 27.27 -13.49 16.23
N ILE A 146 27.30 -12.16 16.31
CA ILE A 146 26.17 -11.30 16.02
C ILE A 146 26.50 -10.46 14.80
N LEU A 147 25.61 -10.48 13.80
CA LEU A 147 25.70 -9.62 12.63
C LEU A 147 24.39 -8.85 12.48
N THR A 148 24.45 -7.52 12.60
CA THR A 148 23.30 -6.66 12.27
C THR A 148 23.60 -5.90 10.98
N VAL A 149 22.69 -5.94 10.01
CA VAL A 149 22.83 -5.23 8.74
C VAL A 149 21.53 -4.51 8.43
N ASP A 150 21.58 -3.18 8.36
CA ASP A 150 20.39 -2.35 8.28
C ASP A 150 20.55 -1.15 7.33
N GLY A 151 19.45 -0.42 7.10
CA GLY A 151 19.46 0.86 6.43
C GLY A 151 20.30 1.88 7.17
N VAL A 152 19.78 2.41 8.29
CA VAL A 152 20.43 3.41 9.14
C VAL A 152 19.84 3.43 10.56
N GLY A 153 20.67 3.20 11.58
CA GLY A 153 20.32 3.46 12.98
C GLY A 153 20.59 4.91 13.42
N GLU A 154 21.18 5.08 14.60
CA GLU A 154 21.66 6.39 15.07
C GLU A 154 22.89 6.85 14.27
N TRP A 155 23.90 5.99 14.14
CA TRP A 155 25.07 6.16 13.26
C TRP A 155 25.38 4.92 12.45
N GLU A 156 25.27 3.79 13.09
CA GLU A 156 25.58 2.48 12.59
C GLU A 156 24.60 2.09 11.48
N THR A 157 25.12 1.35 10.51
CA THR A 157 24.38 0.72 9.42
C THR A 157 24.68 -0.77 9.36
N THR A 158 25.77 -1.19 9.99
CA THR A 158 26.19 -2.58 10.16
C THR A 158 26.98 -2.68 11.44
N THR A 159 26.70 -3.67 12.29
CA THR A 159 27.57 -4.02 13.42
C THR A 159 27.90 -5.50 13.45
N ILE A 160 29.11 -5.79 13.94
CA ILE A 160 29.59 -7.14 14.22
C ILE A 160 29.92 -7.20 15.72
N GLY A 161 29.50 -8.27 16.37
CA GLY A 161 29.74 -8.49 17.79
C GLY A 161 29.66 -9.94 18.19
N ALA A 162 29.63 -10.17 19.49
CA ALA A 162 29.47 -11.49 20.10
C ALA A 162 28.48 -11.43 21.26
N GLY A 163 27.69 -12.49 21.41
CA GLY A 163 26.84 -12.73 22.55
C GLY A 163 27.34 -13.94 23.33
N LYS A 164 27.34 -13.85 24.67
CA LYS A 164 27.61 -14.96 25.57
C LYS A 164 26.75 -14.88 26.84
N GLY A 165 25.91 -15.88 27.05
CA GLY A 165 24.91 -15.90 28.11
C GLY A 165 23.95 -14.71 28.02
N ARG A 166 24.06 -13.77 28.96
CA ARG A 166 23.24 -12.54 28.98
C ARG A 166 23.97 -11.30 28.47
N HIS A 167 25.21 -11.43 28.03
CA HIS A 167 26.03 -10.30 27.63
C HIS A 167 26.13 -10.23 26.12
N ILE A 168 25.96 -9.03 25.58
CA ILE A 168 26.14 -8.70 24.17
C ILE A 168 27.18 -7.60 24.09
N GLU A 169 28.19 -7.79 23.25
CA GLU A 169 29.22 -6.81 22.96
C GLU A 169 29.30 -6.60 21.44
N LEU A 170 29.13 -5.35 21.00
CA LEU A 170 29.29 -4.96 19.60
C LEU A 170 30.69 -4.35 19.43
N GLU A 171 31.54 -5.03 18.68
CA GLU A 171 32.98 -4.73 18.60
C GLU A 171 33.32 -3.82 17.41
N ARG A 172 32.55 -3.94 16.33
CA ARG A 172 32.82 -3.26 15.06
C ARG A 172 31.55 -2.68 14.49
N ALA A 173 31.68 -1.53 13.86
CA ALA A 173 30.58 -0.87 13.19
C ALA A 173 31.01 -0.23 11.87
N ILE A 174 30.09 -0.20 10.91
CA ILE A 174 30.15 0.66 9.73
C ILE A 174 29.10 1.74 9.94
N HIS A 175 29.50 2.99 9.73
CA HIS A 175 28.63 4.14 9.97
C HIS A 175 28.09 4.72 8.67
N PHE A 176 26.95 5.40 8.81
CA PHE A 176 26.40 6.29 7.81
C PHE A 176 27.48 7.27 7.32
N PRO A 177 27.59 7.52 5.99
CA PRO A 177 26.60 7.24 4.95
C PRO A 177 26.77 5.88 4.23
N HIS A 178 27.68 5.01 4.68
CA HIS A 178 27.94 3.73 4.02
C HIS A 178 26.97 2.66 4.55
N SER A 179 26.13 2.09 3.69
CA SER A 179 25.13 1.09 4.09
C SER A 179 24.81 0.14 2.95
N ILE A 180 24.79 -1.16 3.22
CA ILE A 180 24.28 -2.17 2.27
C ILE A 180 22.79 -1.95 2.03
N GLY A 181 22.03 -1.63 3.08
CA GLY A 181 20.60 -1.32 2.96
C GLY A 181 20.35 -0.15 2.00
N LEU A 182 21.12 0.94 2.14
CA LEU A 182 20.98 2.10 1.24
C LEU A 182 21.49 1.84 -0.18
N LEU A 183 22.51 0.99 -0.36
CA LEU A 183 22.91 0.50 -1.69
C LEU A 183 21.77 -0.28 -2.35
N TYR A 184 21.10 -1.13 -1.59
CA TYR A 184 19.98 -1.94 -2.09
C TYR A 184 18.72 -1.08 -2.35
N SER A 185 18.44 -0.08 -1.51
CA SER A 185 17.38 0.91 -1.75
C SER A 185 17.69 1.83 -2.95
N ALA A 186 18.97 2.14 -3.20
CA ALA A 186 19.41 2.84 -4.40
C ALA A 186 19.09 2.03 -5.67
N LEU A 187 19.47 0.75 -5.70
CA LEU A 187 19.10 -0.18 -6.77
C LEU A 187 17.57 -0.28 -6.95
N THR A 188 16.84 -0.46 -5.86
CA THR A 188 15.38 -0.53 -5.83
C THR A 188 14.73 0.70 -6.47
N SER A 189 15.18 1.89 -6.07
CA SER A 189 14.71 3.16 -6.62
C SER A 189 15.07 3.33 -8.09
N TYR A 190 16.26 2.87 -8.50
CA TYR A 190 16.73 2.97 -9.88
C TYR A 190 15.95 2.05 -10.84
N LEU A 191 15.52 0.89 -10.35
CA LEU A 191 14.58 -0.01 -11.01
C LEU A 191 13.12 0.48 -10.96
N GLY A 192 12.87 1.71 -10.49
CA GLY A 192 11.55 2.32 -10.47
C GLY A 192 10.59 1.71 -9.44
N PHE A 193 11.10 0.94 -8.48
CA PHE A 193 10.32 0.43 -7.36
C PHE A 193 10.32 1.42 -6.19
N GLN A 194 9.36 1.27 -5.29
CA GLN A 194 9.24 2.09 -4.08
C GLN A 194 10.27 1.64 -3.04
N VAL A 195 10.99 2.58 -2.43
CA VAL A 195 11.93 2.29 -1.33
C VAL A 195 11.15 1.96 -0.06
N ASN A 196 11.68 1.05 0.77
CA ASN A 196 11.05 0.45 1.95
C ASN A 196 9.85 -0.46 1.64
N ASP A 197 9.52 -0.70 0.37
CA ASP A 197 8.46 -1.62 -0.09
C ASP A 197 8.87 -2.46 -1.32
N GLY A 198 10.01 -2.16 -1.92
CA GLY A 198 10.39 -2.62 -3.26
C GLY A 198 11.60 -3.54 -3.24
N GLU A 199 12.32 -3.59 -2.13
CA GLU A 199 13.57 -4.33 -1.96
C GLU A 199 13.35 -5.84 -2.21
N TRP A 200 12.25 -6.40 -1.72
CA TRP A 200 11.90 -7.80 -2.03
C TRP A 200 11.46 -8.01 -3.48
N LYS A 201 11.05 -6.97 -4.22
CA LYS A 201 10.80 -7.06 -5.66
C LYS A 201 12.10 -7.21 -6.41
N VAL A 202 13.14 -6.47 -6.03
CA VAL A 202 14.50 -6.65 -6.59
C VAL A 202 14.98 -8.07 -6.33
N MET A 203 14.79 -8.59 -5.11
CA MET A 203 15.19 -9.95 -4.76
C MET A 203 14.41 -11.00 -5.58
N GLY A 204 13.12 -10.79 -5.81
CA GLY A 204 12.29 -11.67 -6.64
C GLY A 204 12.52 -11.53 -8.14
N LEU A 205 13.06 -10.39 -8.60
CA LEU A 205 13.40 -10.15 -10.00
C LEU A 205 14.78 -10.74 -10.37
N ALA A 206 15.70 -10.81 -9.40
CA ALA A 206 17.07 -11.26 -9.61
C ALA A 206 17.20 -12.63 -10.34
N PRO A 207 16.37 -13.66 -10.04
CA PRO A 207 16.42 -14.95 -10.74
C PRO A 207 16.15 -14.89 -12.25
N TYR A 208 15.54 -13.82 -12.76
CA TYR A 208 15.22 -13.64 -14.18
C TYR A 208 16.37 -12.99 -14.98
N GLY A 209 17.42 -12.54 -14.30
CA GLY A 209 18.54 -11.82 -14.92
C GLY A 209 19.85 -12.59 -14.95
N GLU A 210 20.78 -12.07 -15.74
CA GLU A 210 22.17 -12.50 -15.83
C GLU A 210 23.10 -11.51 -15.09
N PRO A 211 24.21 -11.97 -14.47
CA PRO A 211 25.11 -11.14 -13.67
C PRO A 211 26.05 -10.25 -14.50
N LYS A 212 25.52 -9.46 -15.43
CA LYS A 212 26.30 -8.69 -16.41
C LYS A 212 26.95 -7.42 -15.86
N TYR A 213 26.42 -6.86 -14.78
CA TYR A 213 26.83 -5.55 -14.24
C TYR A 213 27.66 -5.64 -12.95
N ILE A 214 28.25 -6.80 -12.64
CA ILE A 214 28.99 -7.00 -11.39
C ILE A 214 30.17 -6.02 -11.26
N GLU A 215 30.94 -5.80 -12.34
CA GLU A 215 32.10 -4.90 -12.30
C GLU A 215 31.69 -3.44 -12.13
N GLU A 216 30.55 -3.04 -12.69
CA GLU A 216 29.94 -1.73 -12.48
C GLU A 216 29.50 -1.56 -11.02
N PHE A 217 28.88 -2.58 -10.42
CA PHE A 217 28.55 -2.53 -8.99
C PHE A 217 29.79 -2.47 -8.10
N ARG A 218 30.92 -3.09 -8.48
CA ARG A 218 32.20 -2.96 -7.75
C ARG A 218 32.78 -1.55 -7.79
N GLN A 219 32.37 -0.71 -8.74
CA GLN A 219 32.72 0.72 -8.73
C GLN A 219 31.88 1.53 -7.73
N LEU A 220 30.72 1.01 -7.30
CA LEU A 220 29.83 1.63 -6.32
C LEU A 220 30.26 1.36 -4.87
N VAL A 221 31.03 0.30 -4.61
CA VAL A 221 31.42 -0.12 -3.27
C VAL A 221 32.85 -0.64 -3.25
N HIS A 222 33.66 -0.08 -2.36
CA HIS A 222 35.01 -0.54 -2.08
C HIS A 222 35.01 -1.43 -0.85
N THR A 223 35.51 -2.65 -0.98
CA THR A 223 35.63 -3.63 0.10
C THR A 223 37.09 -3.79 0.53
N ARG A 224 37.29 -4.21 1.79
CA ARG A 224 38.59 -4.59 2.33
C ARG A 224 38.60 -6.08 2.71
N PRO A 225 39.78 -6.69 2.90
CA PRO A 225 39.89 -8.11 3.27
C PRO A 225 39.22 -8.49 4.59
N ASP A 226 39.04 -7.54 5.51
CA ASP A 226 38.34 -7.72 6.79
C ASP A 226 36.81 -7.58 6.66
N GLY A 227 36.28 -7.58 5.43
CA GLY A 227 34.86 -7.43 5.15
C GLY A 227 34.32 -6.00 5.30
N SER A 228 35.11 -5.06 5.82
CA SER A 228 34.68 -3.66 5.91
C SER A 228 34.52 -3.06 4.50
N PHE A 229 33.53 -2.18 4.34
CA PHE A 229 33.22 -1.58 3.05
C PHE A 229 32.94 -0.08 3.16
N ARG A 230 33.12 0.62 2.05
CA ARG A 230 32.69 2.01 1.86
C ARG A 230 32.01 2.16 0.52
N LEU A 231 30.82 2.79 0.54
CA LEU A 231 30.17 3.22 -0.69
C LEU A 231 30.96 4.35 -1.35
N ASN A 232 31.08 4.30 -2.67
CA ASN A 232 31.59 5.40 -3.45
C ASN A 232 30.52 6.49 -3.54
N MET A 233 30.61 7.46 -2.63
CA MET A 233 29.59 8.50 -2.44
C MET A 233 29.40 9.41 -3.64
N ASP A 234 30.27 9.35 -4.65
CA ASP A 234 30.04 9.99 -5.94
C ASP A 234 28.74 9.54 -6.61
N PHE A 235 28.29 8.32 -6.34
CA PHE A 235 27.08 7.76 -6.97
C PHE A 235 25.82 7.90 -6.11
N PHE A 236 25.93 8.42 -4.88
CA PHE A 236 24.87 8.40 -3.88
C PHE A 236 24.60 9.78 -3.31
N VAL A 237 23.33 10.08 -3.06
CA VAL A 237 22.92 11.42 -2.61
C VAL A 237 22.06 11.39 -1.34
N HIS A 238 21.78 10.22 -0.76
CA HIS A 238 20.93 10.06 0.44
C HIS A 238 21.42 10.84 1.67
N HIS A 239 22.70 11.17 1.73
CA HIS A 239 23.30 11.93 2.81
C HIS A 239 22.91 13.42 2.83
N TYR A 240 22.49 13.98 1.69
CA TYR A 240 22.00 15.36 1.62
C TYR A 240 20.64 15.54 0.90
N SER A 241 20.15 14.50 0.23
CA SER A 241 18.86 14.51 -0.47
C SER A 241 17.82 13.75 0.34
N SER A 242 16.65 14.36 0.54
CA SER A 242 15.49 13.69 1.12
C SER A 242 14.57 13.03 0.07
N ARG A 243 14.92 13.15 -1.22
CA ARG A 243 14.08 12.71 -2.35
C ARG A 243 14.71 11.60 -3.18
N TRP A 244 16.04 11.55 -3.22
CA TRP A 244 16.80 10.68 -4.10
C TRP A 244 17.83 9.92 -3.28
N THR A 245 18.04 8.65 -3.63
CA THR A 245 19.10 7.80 -3.07
C THR A 245 20.37 7.84 -3.93
N THR A 246 20.22 8.05 -5.24
CA THR A 246 21.28 7.99 -6.25
C THR A 246 21.49 9.31 -6.99
N ASP A 247 22.71 9.51 -7.52
CA ASP A 247 22.93 10.44 -8.63
C ASP A 247 22.53 9.73 -9.94
N ASN A 248 21.31 10.00 -10.40
CA ASN A 248 20.76 9.33 -11.58
C ASN A 248 21.57 9.55 -12.86
N ARG A 249 22.33 10.65 -12.99
CA ARG A 249 23.16 10.89 -14.18
C ARG A 249 24.38 10.00 -14.17
N ARG A 250 25.04 9.88 -13.00
CA ARG A 250 26.21 9.00 -12.84
C ARG A 250 25.82 7.53 -12.96
N TRP A 251 24.69 7.12 -12.37
CA TRP A 251 24.15 5.76 -12.56
C TRP A 251 23.80 5.48 -14.02
N GLN A 252 23.15 6.42 -14.73
CA GLN A 252 22.85 6.25 -16.15
C GLN A 252 24.11 6.10 -16.99
N LYS A 253 25.16 6.87 -16.69
CA LYS A 253 26.45 6.74 -17.37
C LYS A 253 27.11 5.39 -17.09
N LEU A 254 27.01 4.90 -15.86
CA LEU A 254 27.61 3.64 -15.42
C LEU A 254 26.93 2.42 -16.05
N PHE A 255 25.60 2.36 -16.01
CA PHE A 255 24.84 1.19 -16.47
C PHE A 255 24.37 1.30 -17.93
N GLY A 256 24.47 2.47 -18.55
CA GLY A 256 24.16 2.69 -19.97
C GLY A 256 22.68 2.93 -20.31
N PHE A 257 21.78 2.91 -19.32
CA PHE A 257 20.34 3.18 -19.50
C PHE A 257 19.83 4.09 -18.36
N PRO A 258 18.73 4.85 -18.55
CA PRO A 258 18.22 5.74 -17.51
C PRO A 258 17.47 4.97 -16.41
N ARG A 259 17.28 5.62 -15.26
CA ARG A 259 16.38 5.15 -14.20
C ARG A 259 14.98 4.83 -14.78
N ARG A 260 14.45 3.65 -14.48
CA ARG A 260 13.09 3.24 -14.86
C ARG A 260 12.04 4.10 -14.13
N LYS A 261 10.99 4.54 -14.82
CA LYS A 261 9.87 5.20 -14.13
C LYS A 261 8.95 4.14 -13.52
N PRO A 262 8.23 4.44 -12.42
CA PRO A 262 7.25 3.50 -11.87
C PRO A 262 6.25 3.02 -12.94
N GLU A 263 5.87 1.74 -12.88
CA GLU A 263 4.91 1.08 -13.80
C GLU A 263 5.35 0.94 -15.29
N ASP A 264 6.46 1.52 -15.73
CA ASP A 264 7.06 1.19 -17.05
C ASP A 264 7.34 -0.32 -17.17
N ARG A 265 7.32 -0.86 -18.39
CA ARG A 265 7.63 -2.27 -18.63
C ARG A 265 9.04 -2.61 -18.13
N LEU A 266 9.19 -3.76 -17.46
CA LEU A 266 10.50 -4.33 -17.18
C LEU A 266 11.10 -4.93 -18.46
N GLU A 267 12.42 -4.86 -18.57
CA GLU A 267 13.18 -5.34 -19.72
C GLU A 267 14.37 -6.14 -19.19
N GLN A 268 14.97 -6.98 -20.04
CA GLN A 268 16.06 -7.88 -19.64
C GLN A 268 17.21 -7.16 -18.91
N HIS A 269 17.59 -5.95 -19.35
CA HIS A 269 18.67 -5.21 -18.71
C HIS A 269 18.32 -4.78 -17.26
N HIS A 270 17.04 -4.61 -16.93
CA HIS A 270 16.59 -4.36 -15.56
C HIS A 270 16.70 -5.61 -14.68
N GLU A 271 16.39 -6.78 -15.24
CA GLU A 271 16.56 -8.08 -14.59
C GLU A 271 18.05 -8.38 -14.36
N ASP A 272 18.89 -8.17 -15.38
CA ASP A 272 20.35 -8.30 -15.30
C ASP A 272 20.95 -7.36 -14.24
N LEU A 273 20.43 -6.14 -14.12
CA LEU A 273 20.84 -5.19 -13.06
C LEU A 273 20.44 -5.70 -11.67
N ALA A 274 19.22 -6.21 -11.50
CA ALA A 274 18.76 -6.79 -10.24
C ALA A 274 19.62 -7.99 -9.83
N ARG A 275 19.91 -8.90 -10.78
CA ARG A 275 20.79 -10.06 -10.57
C ARG A 275 22.18 -9.66 -10.12
N SER A 276 22.79 -8.72 -10.83
CA SER A 276 24.16 -8.26 -10.56
C SER A 276 24.27 -7.57 -9.20
N GLY A 277 23.31 -6.70 -8.87
CA GLY A 277 23.30 -5.99 -7.59
C GLY A 277 23.04 -6.92 -6.40
N GLN A 278 22.12 -7.87 -6.55
CA GLN A 278 21.85 -8.90 -5.56
C GLN A 278 23.10 -9.76 -5.31
N ALA A 279 23.81 -10.18 -6.36
CA ALA A 279 25.05 -10.96 -6.22
C ALA A 279 26.16 -10.21 -5.46
N VAL A 280 26.32 -8.90 -5.69
CA VAL A 280 27.29 -8.08 -4.96
C VAL A 280 26.88 -7.89 -3.50
N VAL A 281 25.59 -7.67 -3.21
CA VAL A 281 25.08 -7.56 -1.84
C VAL A 281 25.29 -8.86 -1.06
N GLU A 282 25.06 -10.01 -1.69
CA GLU A 282 25.38 -11.31 -1.10
C GLU A 282 26.87 -11.46 -0.76
N GLU A 283 27.77 -11.02 -1.66
CA GLU A 283 29.21 -11.06 -1.42
C GLU A 283 29.61 -10.20 -0.21
N LEU A 284 29.05 -8.99 -0.12
CA LEU A 284 29.29 -8.07 1.00
C LEU A 284 28.85 -8.70 2.33
N ILE A 285 27.63 -9.24 2.40
CA ILE A 285 27.10 -9.86 3.62
C ILE A 285 27.91 -11.10 4.00
N LEU A 286 28.30 -11.94 3.03
CA LEU A 286 29.12 -13.11 3.28
C LEU A 286 30.49 -12.75 3.85
N ASN A 287 31.12 -11.68 3.34
CA ASN A 287 32.40 -11.20 3.87
C ASN A 287 32.27 -10.67 5.30
N LEU A 288 31.17 -9.97 5.63
CA LEU A 288 30.88 -9.56 6.99
C LEU A 288 30.64 -10.77 7.92
N ALA A 289 29.95 -11.80 7.44
CA ALA A 289 29.75 -13.04 8.21
C ALA A 289 31.08 -13.77 8.48
N ARG A 290 31.99 -13.83 7.50
CA ARG A 290 33.35 -14.38 7.68
C ARG A 290 34.15 -13.58 8.71
N GLU A 291 34.04 -12.25 8.70
CA GLU A 291 34.66 -11.41 9.72
C GLU A 291 34.05 -11.65 11.11
N ALA A 292 32.73 -11.76 11.22
CA ALA A 292 32.06 -12.09 12.48
C ALA A 292 32.49 -13.45 13.04
N ARG A 293 32.72 -14.45 12.16
CA ARG A 293 33.29 -15.75 12.55
C ARG A 293 34.71 -15.59 13.08
N ARG A 294 35.52 -14.78 12.39
CA ARG A 294 36.93 -14.55 12.73
C ARG A 294 37.09 -13.80 14.05
N SER A 295 36.28 -12.78 14.31
CA SER A 295 36.41 -11.95 15.51
C SER A 295 35.86 -12.64 16.76
N SER A 296 34.67 -13.25 16.65
CA SER A 296 34.02 -13.90 17.80
C SER A 296 34.55 -15.30 18.11
N GLY A 297 35.08 -16.02 17.11
CA GLY A 297 35.41 -17.44 17.21
C GLY A 297 34.21 -18.38 17.35
N SER A 298 32.97 -17.85 17.40
CA SER A 298 31.76 -18.66 17.64
C SER A 298 31.35 -19.45 16.40
N ARG A 299 30.88 -20.69 16.63
CA ARG A 299 30.36 -21.60 15.60
C ARG A 299 28.94 -21.26 15.17
N ASN A 300 28.26 -20.39 15.92
CA ASN A 300 26.89 -20.00 15.67
C ASN A 300 26.83 -18.54 15.22
N LEU A 301 25.94 -18.23 14.28
CA LEU A 301 25.67 -16.87 13.83
C LEU A 301 24.21 -16.52 14.09
N VAL A 302 23.98 -15.32 14.62
CA VAL A 302 22.65 -14.70 14.67
C VAL A 302 22.61 -13.44 13.82
N ILE A 303 21.53 -13.24 13.05
CA ILE A 303 21.38 -12.13 12.11
C ILE A 303 20.09 -11.34 12.38
N ALA A 304 20.21 -10.00 12.36
CA ALA A 304 19.10 -9.04 12.39
C ALA A 304 19.42 -7.76 11.58
N GLY A 305 18.53 -6.76 11.64
CA GLY A 305 18.53 -5.56 10.80
C GLY A 305 17.73 -5.79 9.52
N GLY A 306 17.19 -4.73 8.91
CA GLY A 306 16.26 -4.87 7.77
C GLY A 306 16.83 -5.65 6.58
N VAL A 307 18.16 -5.63 6.38
CA VAL A 307 18.83 -6.41 5.32
C VAL A 307 18.92 -7.89 5.68
N GLY A 308 18.83 -8.25 6.97
CA GLY A 308 18.72 -9.64 7.45
C GLY A 308 17.49 -10.39 6.91
N LEU A 309 16.50 -9.68 6.34
CA LEU A 309 15.37 -10.29 5.62
C LEU A 309 15.73 -10.78 4.20
N ASN A 310 16.96 -10.55 3.72
CA ASN A 310 17.45 -11.04 2.43
C ASN A 310 17.72 -12.55 2.50
N SER A 311 16.70 -13.35 2.19
CA SER A 311 16.75 -14.81 2.30
C SER A 311 17.79 -15.45 1.38
N VAL A 312 18.14 -14.79 0.28
CA VAL A 312 19.16 -15.26 -0.67
C VAL A 312 20.56 -15.14 -0.06
N ALA A 313 20.86 -14.00 0.55
CA ALA A 313 22.13 -13.80 1.26
C ALA A 313 22.26 -14.74 2.47
N ASN A 314 21.18 -14.89 3.25
CA ASN A 314 21.17 -15.81 4.41
C ASN A 314 21.50 -17.25 4.00
N TRP A 315 20.86 -17.74 2.93
CA TRP A 315 21.11 -19.08 2.43
C TRP A 315 22.53 -19.28 1.89
N LYS A 316 23.11 -18.24 1.28
CA LYS A 316 24.50 -18.28 0.82
C LYS A 316 25.49 -18.46 1.98
N ILE A 317 25.28 -17.79 3.12
CA ILE A 317 26.12 -17.95 4.31
C ILE A 317 26.12 -19.41 4.79
N GLU A 318 24.94 -20.02 4.82
CA GLU A 318 24.75 -21.41 5.27
C GLU A 318 25.38 -22.41 4.29
N LYS A 319 25.21 -22.21 2.98
CA LYS A 319 25.85 -23.03 1.94
C LYS A 319 27.37 -22.97 1.98
N GLU A 320 27.94 -21.81 2.28
CA GLU A 320 29.38 -21.62 2.41
C GLU A 320 29.95 -22.24 3.70
N ARG A 321 29.09 -22.71 4.61
CA ARG A 321 29.47 -23.38 5.87
C ARG A 321 30.49 -22.57 6.68
N VAL A 322 30.35 -21.24 6.69
CA VAL A 322 31.17 -20.34 7.52
C VAL A 322 30.90 -20.58 9.02
N PHE A 323 29.65 -20.94 9.32
CA PHE A 323 29.15 -21.28 10.64
C PHE A 323 28.51 -22.67 10.60
N ASP A 324 28.50 -23.34 11.76
CA ASP A 324 27.86 -24.64 11.94
C ASP A 324 26.33 -24.44 12.03
N ASN A 325 25.89 -23.34 12.65
CA ASN A 325 24.48 -22.99 12.79
C ASN A 325 24.24 -21.50 12.50
N VAL A 326 23.14 -21.19 11.80
CA VAL A 326 22.72 -19.81 11.50
C VAL A 326 21.26 -19.62 11.89
N TRP A 327 20.98 -18.64 12.74
CA TRP A 327 19.64 -18.26 13.16
C TRP A 327 19.35 -16.81 12.75
N ILE A 328 18.16 -16.54 12.22
CA ILE A 328 17.79 -15.22 11.71
C ILE A 328 16.46 -14.81 12.33
N GLN A 329 16.39 -13.58 12.82
CA GLN A 329 15.18 -13.03 13.45
C GLN A 329 14.04 -12.91 12.42
N PRO A 330 12.87 -13.57 12.58
CA PRO A 330 11.72 -13.42 11.69
C PRO A 330 11.24 -11.97 11.52
N ALA A 331 11.28 -11.16 12.58
CA ALA A 331 11.02 -9.73 12.55
C ALA A 331 12.34 -8.94 12.55
N ALA A 332 13.24 -9.20 11.59
CA ALA A 332 14.59 -8.61 11.62
C ALA A 332 14.63 -7.09 11.42
N GLY A 333 13.55 -6.48 10.90
CA GLY A 333 13.44 -5.04 10.68
C GLY A 333 13.19 -4.24 11.96
N ASP A 334 12.79 -2.98 11.81
CA ASP A 334 12.58 -2.04 12.92
C ASP A 334 11.47 -2.48 13.88
N ASP A 335 10.54 -3.34 13.42
CA ASP A 335 9.51 -3.95 14.26
C ASP A 335 10.14 -4.84 15.35
N GLY A 336 11.12 -5.66 15.00
CA GLY A 336 11.88 -6.47 15.98
C GLY A 336 12.72 -5.67 16.96
N GLY A 337 13.00 -4.39 16.67
CA GLY A 337 13.68 -3.48 17.59
C GLY A 337 12.94 -3.33 18.92
N ALA A 338 11.61 -3.31 18.90
CA ALA A 338 10.78 -3.28 20.10
C ALA A 338 11.03 -4.53 20.99
N LEU A 339 11.03 -5.72 20.38
CA LEU A 339 11.30 -6.98 21.08
C LEU A 339 12.71 -7.02 21.66
N GLY A 340 13.71 -6.61 20.87
CA GLY A 340 15.10 -6.56 21.28
C GLY A 340 15.36 -5.62 22.46
N ALA A 341 14.75 -4.43 22.44
CA ALA A 341 14.84 -3.45 23.52
C ALA A 341 14.28 -3.99 24.84
N ALA A 342 13.11 -4.65 24.79
CA ALA A 342 12.49 -5.26 25.96
C ALA A 342 13.35 -6.41 26.54
N LEU A 343 13.83 -7.32 25.66
CA LEU A 343 14.68 -8.43 26.08
C LEU A 343 16.00 -7.96 26.68
N LEU A 344 16.65 -6.96 26.07
CA LEU A 344 17.91 -6.41 26.56
C LEU A 344 17.78 -5.89 27.98
N VAL A 345 16.77 -5.06 28.24
CA VAL A 345 16.54 -4.52 29.59
C VAL A 345 16.13 -5.63 30.56
N SER A 346 15.32 -6.60 30.12
CA SER A 346 14.94 -7.75 30.95
C SER A 346 16.17 -8.53 31.45
N TYR A 347 17.11 -8.88 30.58
CA TYR A 347 18.32 -9.62 30.96
C TYR A 347 19.41 -8.80 31.64
N GLN A 348 19.46 -7.48 31.41
CA GLN A 348 20.44 -6.62 32.07
C GLN A 348 20.04 -6.26 33.50
N PHE A 349 18.75 -6.04 33.75
CA PHE A 349 18.27 -5.46 35.02
C PHE A 349 17.41 -6.39 35.87
N PHE A 350 16.67 -7.33 35.26
CA PHE A 350 15.63 -8.07 35.97
C PHE A 350 15.88 -9.58 36.05
N ARG A 351 16.83 -10.12 35.27
CA ARG A 351 17.04 -11.57 35.18
C ARG A 351 18.51 -11.95 35.02
N ASP A 352 18.94 -12.96 35.78
CA ASP A 352 20.32 -13.44 35.77
C ASP A 352 20.56 -14.67 34.87
N SER A 353 19.49 -15.26 34.32
CA SER A 353 19.56 -16.46 33.47
C SER A 353 18.78 -16.26 32.18
N ARG A 354 19.18 -16.97 31.12
CA ARG A 354 18.51 -16.94 29.81
C ARG A 354 17.16 -17.68 29.84
N CYS A 355 16.18 -17.18 29.09
CA CYS A 355 14.93 -17.90 28.84
C CYS A 355 15.10 -18.90 27.70
N PRO A 356 14.15 -19.85 27.56
CA PRO A 356 14.06 -20.66 26.35
C PRO A 356 13.99 -19.80 25.10
N GLU A 357 14.56 -20.32 24.02
CA GLU A 357 14.55 -19.72 22.69
C GLU A 357 13.14 -19.39 22.18
N MET A 358 13.09 -18.52 21.17
CA MET A 358 11.90 -18.26 20.37
C MET A 358 11.73 -19.36 19.33
N LYS A 359 10.84 -20.32 19.60
CA LYS A 359 10.56 -21.44 18.70
C LYS A 359 9.70 -21.07 17.49
N ASN A 360 8.75 -20.15 17.67
CA ASN A 360 7.85 -19.70 16.61
C ASN A 360 7.62 -18.19 16.70
N ALA A 361 7.02 -17.64 15.65
CA ALA A 361 6.68 -16.21 15.58
C ALA A 361 5.23 -15.91 15.97
N TYR A 362 4.47 -16.85 16.54
CA TYR A 362 3.05 -16.68 16.88
C TYR A 362 2.87 -15.84 18.16
N LEU A 363 3.18 -14.54 18.05
CA LEU A 363 3.24 -13.58 19.16
C LEU A 363 2.13 -12.52 19.11
N GLY A 364 1.35 -12.48 18.03
CA GLY A 364 0.22 -11.56 17.84
C GLY A 364 -1.11 -12.10 18.36
N PRO A 365 -2.21 -11.35 18.14
CA PRO A 365 -3.54 -11.70 18.62
C PRO A 365 -4.08 -13.01 18.05
N GLU A 366 -4.93 -13.64 18.84
CA GLU A 366 -5.75 -14.81 18.51
C GLU A 366 -7.20 -14.45 18.80
N TYR A 367 -8.12 -15.05 18.05
CA TYR A 367 -9.55 -14.87 18.23
C TYR A 367 -10.15 -16.23 18.57
N CYS A 368 -10.93 -16.29 19.65
CA CYS A 368 -11.55 -17.53 20.06
C CYS A 368 -12.76 -17.85 19.17
N GLN A 369 -13.18 -19.12 19.18
CA GLN A 369 -14.25 -19.58 18.30
C GLN A 369 -15.58 -18.85 18.53
N SER A 370 -15.90 -18.47 19.77
CA SER A 370 -17.14 -17.72 20.07
C SER A 370 -17.13 -16.29 19.51
N GLU A 371 -15.98 -15.63 19.46
CA GLU A 371 -15.84 -14.31 18.81
C GLU A 371 -16.04 -14.44 17.30
N ILE A 372 -15.46 -15.48 16.69
CA ILE A 372 -15.60 -15.76 15.26
C ILE A 372 -17.06 -16.04 14.90
N LEU A 373 -17.74 -16.91 15.65
CA LEU A 373 -19.16 -17.22 15.41
C LEU A 373 -20.02 -15.97 15.57
N SER A 374 -19.83 -15.21 16.66
CA SER A 374 -20.59 -13.97 16.88
C SER A 374 -20.41 -12.97 15.75
N PHE A 375 -19.18 -12.84 15.23
CA PHE A 375 -18.89 -11.99 14.06
C PHE A 375 -19.59 -12.50 12.79
N LEU A 376 -19.49 -13.80 12.49
CA LEU A 376 -20.09 -14.39 11.29
C LEU A 376 -21.62 -14.32 11.31
N ASP A 377 -22.23 -14.58 12.47
CA ASP A 377 -23.67 -14.47 12.70
C ASP A 377 -24.15 -13.02 12.52
N ALA A 378 -23.42 -12.05 13.11
CA ALA A 378 -23.72 -10.63 12.95
C ALA A 378 -23.64 -10.17 11.48
N LYS A 379 -22.70 -10.75 10.71
CA LYS A 379 -22.56 -10.51 9.27
C LYS A 379 -23.60 -11.22 8.41
N GLY A 380 -24.39 -12.14 8.96
CA GLY A 380 -25.27 -13.02 8.18
C GLY A 380 -24.51 -13.87 7.16
N ALA A 381 -23.25 -14.21 7.47
CA ALA A 381 -22.41 -14.98 6.56
C ALA A 381 -22.88 -16.44 6.47
N ALA A 382 -22.88 -17.00 5.26
CA ALA A 382 -23.10 -18.43 5.07
C ALA A 382 -21.79 -19.20 5.37
N PHE A 383 -21.80 -20.03 6.41
CA PHE A 383 -20.67 -20.86 6.79
C PHE A 383 -21.12 -22.23 7.28
N GLU A 384 -20.20 -23.19 7.21
CA GLU A 384 -20.35 -24.51 7.81
C GLU A 384 -19.31 -24.68 8.92
N GLN A 385 -19.72 -25.25 10.05
CA GLN A 385 -18.81 -25.51 11.17
C GLN A 385 -18.36 -26.96 11.16
N TYR A 386 -17.06 -27.19 11.35
CA TYR A 386 -16.46 -28.53 11.35
C TYR A 386 -15.59 -28.74 12.60
N PRO A 387 -15.50 -29.97 13.13
CA PRO A 387 -14.38 -30.35 13.99
C PRO A 387 -13.05 -30.16 13.27
N ASP A 388 -11.98 -29.79 13.99
CA ASP A 388 -10.66 -29.48 13.42
C ASP A 388 -10.17 -30.50 12.38
N GLU A 389 -10.28 -31.80 12.68
CA GLU A 389 -9.86 -32.87 11.78
C GLU A 389 -10.65 -32.89 10.47
N GLN A 390 -11.97 -32.66 10.54
CA GLN A 390 -12.82 -32.62 9.36
C GLN A 390 -12.61 -31.33 8.55
N LEU A 391 -12.38 -30.19 9.22
CA LEU A 391 -12.04 -28.94 8.55
C LEU A 391 -10.78 -29.11 7.71
N VAL A 392 -9.75 -29.72 8.29
CA VAL A 392 -8.48 -29.99 7.62
C VAL A 392 -8.69 -30.85 6.36
N GLU A 393 -9.48 -31.92 6.46
CA GLU A 393 -9.80 -32.76 5.29
C GLU A 393 -10.56 -31.96 4.21
N LYS A 394 -11.55 -31.15 4.60
CA LYS A 394 -12.32 -30.31 3.65
C LYS A 394 -11.44 -29.27 2.96
N VAL A 395 -10.55 -28.62 3.70
CA VAL A 395 -9.62 -27.65 3.13
C VAL A 395 -8.61 -28.33 2.21
N ALA A 396 -8.14 -29.53 2.57
CA ALA A 396 -7.28 -30.33 1.68
C ALA A 396 -7.98 -30.71 0.38
N ASP A 397 -9.25 -31.14 0.45
CA ASP A 397 -10.07 -31.43 -0.73
C ASP A 397 -10.21 -30.19 -1.62
N LEU A 398 -10.55 -29.03 -1.03
CA LEU A 398 -10.68 -27.77 -1.78
C LEU A 398 -9.38 -27.38 -2.49
N ILE A 399 -8.25 -27.45 -1.79
CA ILE A 399 -6.93 -27.14 -2.38
C ILE A 399 -6.60 -28.13 -3.50
N ALA A 400 -6.87 -29.43 -3.31
CA ALA A 400 -6.65 -30.46 -4.32
C ALA A 400 -7.51 -30.25 -5.58
N ASP A 401 -8.72 -29.71 -5.41
CA ASP A 401 -9.61 -29.30 -6.50
C ASP A 401 -9.16 -27.98 -7.19
N GLY A 402 -8.01 -27.42 -6.81
CA GLY A 402 -7.42 -26.22 -7.40
C GLY A 402 -7.96 -24.91 -6.85
N ASN A 403 -8.68 -24.93 -5.71
CA ASN A 403 -9.17 -23.73 -5.05
C ASN A 403 -8.07 -23.03 -4.24
N VAL A 404 -8.17 -21.71 -4.14
CA VAL A 404 -7.33 -20.89 -3.25
C VAL A 404 -8.07 -20.64 -1.95
N VAL A 405 -7.45 -21.02 -0.83
CA VAL A 405 -8.08 -20.96 0.50
C VAL A 405 -7.42 -19.92 1.38
N GLY A 406 -8.20 -18.98 1.91
CA GLY A 406 -7.79 -18.13 3.03
C GLY A 406 -7.77 -18.95 4.32
N TRP A 407 -6.67 -18.92 5.04
CA TRP A 407 -6.43 -19.68 6.26
C TRP A 407 -6.17 -18.73 7.44
N PHE A 408 -7.13 -18.67 8.36
CA PHE A 408 -7.08 -17.83 9.55
C PHE A 408 -7.27 -18.70 10.80
N LEU A 409 -6.16 -18.95 11.51
CA LEU A 409 -6.15 -19.81 12.67
C LEU A 409 -5.10 -19.35 13.68
N GLY A 410 -5.42 -19.45 14.97
CA GLY A 410 -4.47 -19.27 16.07
C GLY A 410 -3.91 -17.86 16.21
N ARG A 411 -2.83 -17.74 16.99
CA ARG A 411 -2.07 -16.50 17.17
C ARG A 411 -1.38 -16.06 15.89
N MET A 412 -1.56 -14.78 15.55
CA MET A 412 -0.93 -14.16 14.39
C MET A 412 0.61 -14.17 14.49
N GLU A 413 1.27 -14.32 13.35
CA GLU A 413 2.72 -14.26 13.26
C GLU A 413 3.29 -12.82 13.33
N PHE A 414 4.41 -12.65 14.03
CA PHE A 414 5.15 -11.39 14.14
C PHE A 414 6.27 -11.31 13.09
N GLY A 415 6.35 -10.16 12.41
CA GLY A 415 7.20 -9.95 11.24
C GLY A 415 6.43 -9.90 9.91
N PRO A 416 7.15 -9.86 8.77
CA PRO A 416 6.57 -9.56 7.46
C PRO A 416 6.09 -10.81 6.67
N ARG A 417 6.28 -12.02 7.19
CA ARG A 417 5.94 -13.28 6.51
C ARG A 417 4.71 -13.90 7.16
N ALA A 418 3.81 -14.47 6.36
CA ALA A 418 2.79 -15.37 6.87
C ALA A 418 3.37 -16.78 6.98
N LEU A 419 3.15 -17.40 8.14
CA LEU A 419 3.77 -18.64 8.59
C LEU A 419 2.69 -19.64 9.04
N GLY A 420 1.50 -19.59 8.44
CA GLY A 420 0.43 -20.55 8.68
C GLY A 420 -0.67 -20.09 9.64
N ALA A 421 -0.62 -18.87 10.18
CA ALA A 421 -1.71 -18.34 11.02
C ALA A 421 -2.61 -17.37 10.24
N ARG A 422 -2.03 -16.53 9.38
CA ARG A 422 -2.75 -15.61 8.48
C ARG A 422 -2.27 -15.78 7.04
N SER A 423 -2.63 -16.91 6.43
CA SER A 423 -2.05 -17.38 5.16
C SER A 423 -3.09 -17.55 4.06
N ILE A 424 -2.67 -17.43 2.80
CA ILE A 424 -3.41 -17.93 1.65
C ILE A 424 -2.69 -19.20 1.20
N LEU A 425 -3.44 -20.29 1.13
CA LEU A 425 -2.96 -21.62 0.82
C LEU A 425 -3.50 -22.08 -0.53
N ALA A 426 -2.66 -22.78 -1.30
CA ALA A 426 -3.04 -23.34 -2.58
C ALA A 426 -2.16 -24.55 -2.96
N ASP A 427 -2.57 -25.24 -4.03
CA ASP A 427 -1.87 -26.42 -4.53
C ASP A 427 -0.49 -26.05 -5.11
N ALA A 428 0.54 -26.71 -4.60
CA ALA A 428 1.92 -26.53 -5.06
C ALA A 428 2.20 -27.24 -6.39
N THR A 429 1.41 -28.25 -6.75
CA THR A 429 1.61 -29.11 -7.92
C THR A 429 1.08 -28.49 -9.20
N ASN A 430 0.12 -27.57 -9.09
CA ASN A 430 -0.48 -26.89 -10.24
C ASN A 430 0.43 -25.79 -10.81
N PRO A 431 0.95 -25.93 -12.05
CA PRO A 431 1.86 -24.94 -12.66
C PRO A 431 1.20 -23.58 -12.93
N GLU A 432 -0.13 -23.51 -13.04
CA GLU A 432 -0.86 -22.28 -13.28
C GLU A 432 -1.16 -21.49 -11.99
N MET A 433 -0.99 -22.12 -10.81
CA MET A 433 -1.43 -21.54 -9.54
C MET A 433 -0.78 -20.20 -9.22
N LYS A 434 0.51 -20.03 -9.58
CA LYS A 434 1.22 -18.76 -9.46
C LYS A 434 0.52 -17.64 -10.25
N ALA A 435 0.09 -17.93 -11.48
CA ALA A 435 -0.61 -16.97 -12.33
C ALA A 435 -2.02 -16.69 -11.81
N ILE A 436 -2.73 -17.72 -11.34
CA ILE A 436 -4.08 -17.62 -10.77
C ILE A 436 -4.07 -16.66 -9.57
N ILE A 437 -3.20 -16.89 -8.58
CA ILE A 437 -3.15 -16.06 -7.36
C ILE A 437 -2.72 -14.63 -7.69
N ASN A 438 -1.70 -14.44 -8.54
CA ASN A 438 -1.24 -13.10 -8.91
C ASN A 438 -2.32 -12.29 -9.66
N LYS A 439 -3.14 -12.94 -10.48
CA LYS A 439 -4.21 -12.28 -11.27
C LYS A 439 -5.50 -12.06 -10.48
N LYS A 440 -5.96 -13.06 -9.71
CA LYS A 440 -7.28 -13.05 -9.06
C LYS A 440 -7.28 -12.42 -7.67
N ILE A 441 -6.13 -12.42 -6.98
CA ILE A 441 -6.08 -12.09 -5.55
C ILE A 441 -5.07 -10.99 -5.28
N LYS A 442 -3.83 -11.15 -5.75
CA LYS A 442 -2.73 -10.25 -5.36
C LYS A 442 -2.59 -9.02 -6.25
N TYR A 443 -3.08 -9.07 -7.48
CA TYR A 443 -2.99 -7.98 -8.47
C TYR A 443 -1.57 -7.38 -8.57
N ARG A 444 -0.56 -8.26 -8.63
CA ARG A 444 0.87 -7.92 -8.55
C ARG A 444 1.69 -8.52 -9.70
N GLU A 445 2.97 -8.15 -9.76
CA GLU A 445 3.87 -8.47 -10.86
C GLU A 445 4.14 -9.97 -11.04
N TYR A 446 4.35 -10.41 -12.28
CA TYR A 446 4.47 -11.84 -12.66
C TYR A 446 5.65 -12.58 -12.00
N PHE A 447 6.76 -11.87 -11.75
CA PHE A 447 7.99 -12.43 -11.21
C PHE A 447 7.95 -12.63 -9.69
N ARG A 448 6.90 -12.19 -8.98
CA ARG A 448 6.81 -12.32 -7.52
C ARG A 448 6.70 -13.80 -7.13
N PRO A 449 7.68 -14.37 -6.40
CA PRO A 449 7.62 -15.76 -6.00
C PRO A 449 6.60 -16.00 -4.88
N PHE A 450 6.22 -17.26 -4.75
CA PHE A 450 5.47 -17.80 -3.60
C PHE A 450 6.35 -18.78 -2.83
N ALA A 451 5.98 -19.06 -1.58
CA ALA A 451 6.81 -19.87 -0.68
C ALA A 451 6.22 -21.27 -0.53
N PRO A 452 7.03 -22.34 -0.59
CA PRO A 452 6.60 -23.68 -0.16
C PRO A 452 6.55 -23.77 1.36
N VAL A 453 5.54 -24.46 1.88
CA VAL A 453 5.53 -25.03 3.23
C VAL A 453 5.58 -26.56 3.16
N VAL A 454 6.35 -27.20 4.03
CA VAL A 454 6.58 -28.65 4.04
C VAL A 454 6.81 -29.16 5.48
N PRO A 455 6.38 -30.39 5.85
CA PRO A 455 6.78 -31.00 7.11
C PRO A 455 8.30 -31.09 7.24
N LEU A 456 8.81 -30.92 8.46
CA LEU A 456 10.26 -30.94 8.73
C LEU A 456 10.92 -32.24 8.26
N GLU A 457 10.28 -33.37 8.50
CA GLU A 457 10.78 -34.69 8.11
C GLU A 457 10.86 -34.90 6.59
N ASP A 458 10.04 -34.18 5.82
CA ASP A 458 9.94 -34.32 4.37
C ASP A 458 10.83 -33.32 3.61
N VAL A 459 11.44 -32.35 4.29
CA VAL A 459 12.14 -31.22 3.66
C VAL A 459 13.23 -31.65 2.67
N HIS A 460 14.05 -32.64 3.05
CA HIS A 460 15.16 -33.16 2.25
C HIS A 460 14.72 -33.98 1.02
N THR A 461 13.45 -34.41 0.98
CA THR A 461 12.84 -35.09 -0.17
C THR A 461 12.58 -34.11 -1.32
N TYR A 462 12.34 -32.84 -1.01
CA TYR A 462 11.98 -31.80 -2.00
C TYR A 462 13.08 -30.77 -2.23
N PHE A 463 13.90 -30.49 -1.22
CA PHE A 463 14.93 -29.47 -1.25
C PHE A 463 16.32 -30.07 -1.04
N ASP A 464 17.32 -29.44 -1.64
CA ASP A 464 18.74 -29.80 -1.53
C ASP A 464 19.30 -29.32 -0.18
N VAL A 465 18.93 -30.04 0.88
CA VAL A 465 19.28 -29.80 2.29
C VAL A 465 19.47 -31.13 3.01
N GLU A 466 20.14 -31.10 4.17
CA GLU A 466 20.25 -32.26 5.03
C GLU A 466 18.88 -32.65 5.64
N PRO A 467 18.64 -33.93 5.99
CA PRO A 467 17.42 -34.35 6.66
C PRO A 467 17.11 -33.52 7.92
N ASN A 468 15.85 -33.15 8.10
CA ASN A 468 15.37 -32.34 9.23
C ASN A 468 16.03 -30.96 9.38
N THR A 469 16.47 -30.34 8.28
CA THR A 469 16.96 -28.95 8.32
C THR A 469 15.81 -27.99 8.63
N GLU A 470 15.88 -27.31 9.77
CA GLU A 470 14.85 -26.35 10.21
C GLU A 470 14.93 -25.02 9.44
N MET A 471 13.78 -24.61 8.88
CA MET A 471 13.58 -23.34 8.19
C MET A 471 12.20 -22.75 8.52
N PRO A 472 11.87 -22.47 9.79
CA PRO A 472 10.48 -22.14 10.20
C PRO A 472 9.97 -20.78 9.72
N PHE A 473 10.84 -19.88 9.25
CA PHE A 473 10.52 -18.45 9.07
C PHE A 473 10.53 -17.95 7.61
N MET A 474 10.70 -18.82 6.61
CA MET A 474 10.83 -18.39 5.20
C MET A 474 11.98 -17.40 4.93
N LEU A 475 13.10 -17.60 5.61
CA LEU A 475 14.31 -16.76 5.54
C LEU A 475 15.49 -17.44 4.83
N LYS A 476 15.27 -18.61 4.24
CA LYS A 476 16.26 -19.41 3.48
C LYS A 476 15.66 -19.85 2.15
N VAL A 477 16.50 -19.99 1.11
CA VAL A 477 16.09 -20.33 -0.27
C VAL A 477 16.87 -21.52 -0.85
N PRO A 478 16.76 -22.72 -0.26
CA PRO A 478 17.38 -23.92 -0.82
C PRO A 478 16.93 -24.21 -2.25
N ALA A 479 17.78 -24.93 -2.98
CA ALA A 479 17.43 -25.40 -4.32
C ALA A 479 16.34 -26.49 -4.19
N VAL A 480 15.30 -26.41 -5.01
CA VAL A 480 14.40 -27.54 -5.23
C VAL A 480 15.17 -28.61 -6.00
N ARG A 481 15.11 -29.84 -5.51
CA ARG A 481 15.79 -30.98 -6.14
C ARG A 481 15.35 -31.11 -7.61
N PRO A 482 16.27 -31.37 -8.55
CA PRO A 482 15.95 -31.38 -9.98
C PRO A 482 14.74 -32.26 -10.34
N ASP A 483 14.62 -33.44 -9.73
CA ASP A 483 13.53 -34.40 -9.94
C ASP A 483 12.19 -33.97 -9.34
N LYS A 484 12.18 -32.93 -8.49
CA LYS A 484 10.98 -32.42 -7.80
C LYS A 484 10.48 -31.10 -8.37
N ARG A 485 11.26 -30.41 -9.21
CA ARG A 485 10.86 -29.11 -9.80
C ARG A 485 9.55 -29.19 -10.58
N ALA A 486 9.36 -30.25 -11.35
CA ALA A 486 8.12 -30.50 -12.09
C ALA A 486 6.97 -30.99 -11.20
N VAL A 487 7.28 -31.47 -9.98
CA VAL A 487 6.29 -31.97 -9.02
C VAL A 487 5.68 -30.82 -8.22
N ILE A 488 6.47 -29.81 -7.85
CA ILE A 488 6.01 -28.62 -7.10
C ILE A 488 6.28 -27.30 -7.85
N PRO A 489 5.79 -27.15 -9.10
CA PRO A 489 6.14 -26.02 -9.96
C PRO A 489 5.63 -24.67 -9.43
N ALA A 490 4.52 -24.62 -8.69
CA ALA A 490 3.92 -23.34 -8.24
C ALA A 490 4.78 -22.55 -7.25
N VAL A 491 5.66 -23.26 -6.54
CA VAL A 491 6.53 -22.78 -5.45
C VAL A 491 8.01 -22.86 -5.80
N THR A 492 8.34 -23.34 -7.01
CA THR A 492 9.69 -23.36 -7.55
C THR A 492 9.95 -22.04 -8.28
N HIS A 493 11.01 -21.33 -7.88
CA HIS A 493 11.45 -20.09 -8.51
C HIS A 493 12.11 -20.35 -9.88
N GLU A 494 12.33 -19.29 -10.65
CA GLU A 494 12.95 -19.36 -11.98
C GLU A 494 14.32 -20.04 -11.98
N ASP A 495 15.14 -19.78 -10.95
CA ASP A 495 16.46 -20.38 -10.77
C ASP A 495 16.44 -21.78 -10.14
N GLY A 496 15.24 -22.35 -9.94
CA GLY A 496 15.03 -23.64 -9.29
C GLY A 496 15.17 -23.62 -7.77
N SER A 497 15.22 -22.44 -7.13
CA SER A 497 15.15 -22.33 -5.66
C SER A 497 13.71 -22.28 -5.13
N GLY A 498 13.52 -22.39 -3.82
CA GLY A 498 12.23 -22.17 -3.17
C GLY A 498 12.42 -21.58 -1.77
N ARG A 499 11.59 -20.61 -1.37
CA ARG A 499 11.70 -19.95 -0.05
C ARG A 499 10.94 -20.71 1.03
N VAL A 500 11.60 -21.67 1.65
CA VAL A 500 10.95 -22.74 2.44
C VAL A 500 10.48 -22.29 3.82
N GLN A 501 9.29 -22.75 4.20
CA GLN A 501 8.85 -22.89 5.58
C GLN A 501 8.81 -24.38 5.95
N THR A 502 9.54 -24.80 6.99
CA THR A 502 9.32 -26.11 7.62
C THR A 502 8.33 -25.99 8.77
N ILE A 503 7.58 -27.06 9.01
CA ILE A 503 6.64 -27.13 10.14
C ILE A 503 6.70 -28.50 10.81
N THR A 504 6.56 -28.51 12.14
CA THR A 504 6.38 -29.74 12.93
C THR A 504 4.96 -29.84 13.48
N GLU A 505 4.54 -31.05 13.82
CA GLU A 505 3.24 -31.29 14.47
C GLU A 505 3.12 -30.54 15.81
N HIS A 506 4.19 -30.46 16.59
CA HIS A 506 4.18 -29.79 17.89
C HIS A 506 4.00 -28.26 17.77
N GLU A 507 4.55 -27.63 16.72
CA GLU A 507 4.50 -26.18 16.55
C GLU A 507 3.11 -25.69 16.10
N ASN A 508 2.51 -26.38 15.14
CA ASN A 508 1.18 -26.05 14.63
C ASN A 508 0.50 -27.33 14.10
N PRO A 509 -0.21 -28.06 14.99
CA PRO A 509 -0.75 -29.38 14.68
C PRO A 509 -1.79 -29.38 13.54
N GLN A 510 -2.61 -28.33 13.43
CA GLN A 510 -3.63 -28.26 12.36
C GLN A 510 -2.98 -28.03 11.00
N TYR A 511 -2.00 -27.13 10.93
CA TYR A 511 -1.33 -26.85 9.67
C TYR A 511 -0.46 -28.02 9.22
N TYR A 512 0.21 -28.73 10.14
CA TYR A 512 0.89 -30.00 9.86
C TYR A 512 -0.07 -31.08 9.33
N ARG A 513 -1.22 -31.29 10.01
CA ARG A 513 -2.25 -32.24 9.56
C ARG A 513 -2.78 -31.91 8.17
N LEU A 514 -2.92 -30.63 7.83
CA LEU A 514 -3.31 -30.20 6.49
C LEU A 514 -2.31 -30.64 5.43
N LEU A 515 -1.00 -30.51 5.68
CA LEU A 515 0.02 -30.98 4.74
C LEU A 515 -0.04 -32.50 4.54
N LYS A 516 -0.25 -33.27 5.62
CA LYS A 516 -0.43 -34.72 5.50
C LYS A 516 -1.74 -35.11 4.81
N ALA A 517 -2.80 -34.31 4.96
CA ALA A 517 -4.04 -34.50 4.21
C ALA A 517 -3.85 -34.21 2.72
N LEU A 518 -3.11 -33.16 2.36
CA LEU A 518 -2.73 -32.86 0.98
C LEU A 518 -1.89 -33.99 0.37
N GLU A 519 -0.95 -34.57 1.11
CA GLU A 519 -0.17 -35.71 0.64
C GLU A 519 -1.05 -36.87 0.17
N ARG A 520 -2.13 -37.17 0.90
CA ARG A 520 -3.10 -38.20 0.51
C ARG A 520 -3.91 -37.86 -0.74
N ARG A 521 -4.08 -36.57 -1.09
CA ARG A 521 -4.92 -36.10 -2.20
C ARG A 521 -4.13 -35.79 -3.48
N ILE A 522 -3.03 -35.07 -3.34
CA ILE A 522 -2.20 -34.58 -4.46
C ILE A 522 -0.82 -35.26 -4.50
N GLY A 523 -0.55 -36.22 -3.61
CA GLY A 523 0.68 -37.03 -3.62
C GLY A 523 1.91 -36.33 -3.04
N VAL A 524 1.79 -35.11 -2.51
CA VAL A 524 2.87 -34.36 -1.87
C VAL A 524 2.41 -33.64 -0.60
N PRO A 525 3.22 -33.57 0.47
CA PRO A 525 2.91 -32.81 1.67
C PRO A 525 3.36 -31.34 1.55
N VAL A 526 3.29 -30.76 0.34
CA VAL A 526 3.78 -29.40 0.07
C VAL A 526 2.62 -28.53 -0.38
N ALA A 527 2.45 -27.37 0.28
CA ALA A 527 1.49 -26.36 -0.14
C ALA A 527 2.20 -25.05 -0.52
N LEU A 528 1.55 -24.29 -1.41
CA LEU A 528 1.89 -22.89 -1.62
C LEU A 528 1.36 -22.08 -0.44
N ASN A 529 2.25 -21.32 0.21
CA ASN A 529 1.90 -20.37 1.26
C ASN A 529 2.27 -18.94 0.83
N THR A 530 1.34 -18.00 1.01
CA THR A 530 1.59 -16.57 0.89
C THR A 530 0.84 -15.77 1.94
N SER A 531 1.30 -14.53 2.20
CA SER A 531 0.63 -13.58 3.09
C SER A 531 -0.87 -13.47 2.82
N PHE A 532 -1.73 -13.43 3.84
CA PHE A 532 -3.15 -13.18 3.64
C PHE A 532 -3.42 -11.67 3.65
N ASN A 533 -3.48 -11.07 2.46
CA ASN A 533 -3.69 -9.63 2.20
C ASN A 533 -3.88 -9.36 0.70
N ILE A 534 -4.13 -8.11 0.32
CA ILE A 534 -4.01 -7.62 -1.08
C ILE A 534 -2.82 -6.66 -1.24
N ARG A 535 -2.55 -6.21 -2.47
CA ARG A 535 -1.48 -5.24 -2.75
C ARG A 535 -1.76 -3.94 -1.98
N GLY A 536 -0.75 -3.47 -1.24
CA GLY A 536 -0.82 -2.21 -0.48
C GLY A 536 -1.32 -2.37 0.95
N GLU A 537 -1.85 -3.53 1.34
CA GLU A 537 -2.37 -3.77 2.68
C GLU A 537 -1.44 -4.64 3.56
N PRO A 538 -1.46 -4.44 4.89
CA PRO A 538 -0.85 -5.35 5.87
C PRO A 538 -1.50 -6.74 5.85
N ILE A 539 -0.82 -7.76 6.40
CA ILE A 539 -1.43 -9.08 6.68
C ILE A 539 -2.70 -8.89 7.53
N VAL A 540 -3.79 -9.58 7.20
CA VAL A 540 -5.06 -9.53 7.95
C VAL A 540 -4.85 -9.87 9.43
N CYS A 541 -5.46 -9.12 10.33
CA CYS A 541 -5.30 -9.30 11.78
C CYS A 541 -6.55 -9.92 12.40
N SER A 542 -7.71 -9.30 12.15
CA SER A 542 -9.00 -9.67 12.73
C SER A 542 -9.85 -10.59 11.82
N PRO A 543 -10.89 -11.25 12.37
CA PRO A 543 -11.88 -11.97 11.56
C PRO A 543 -12.53 -11.09 10.49
N ALA A 544 -12.79 -9.83 10.82
CA ALA A 544 -13.30 -8.83 9.88
C ALA A 544 -12.33 -8.59 8.72
N ASP A 545 -11.03 -8.44 8.98
CA ASP A 545 -10.03 -8.27 7.93
C ASP A 545 -9.99 -9.48 6.98
N ALA A 546 -10.01 -10.69 7.54
CA ALA A 546 -9.94 -11.93 6.77
C ALA A 546 -11.20 -12.14 5.91
N PHE A 547 -12.38 -11.91 6.48
CA PHE A 547 -13.66 -11.98 5.80
C PHE A 547 -13.77 -10.93 4.68
N ASN A 548 -13.37 -9.68 4.96
CA ASN A 548 -13.35 -8.62 3.96
C ASN A 548 -12.40 -8.94 2.80
N CYS A 549 -11.23 -9.51 3.10
CA CYS A 549 -10.29 -9.93 2.07
C CYS A 549 -10.88 -11.08 1.23
N PHE A 550 -11.48 -12.10 1.86
CA PHE A 550 -12.16 -13.19 1.17
C PHE A 550 -13.28 -12.69 0.24
N ALA A 551 -14.14 -11.81 0.75
CA ALA A 551 -15.28 -11.30 0.00
C ALA A 551 -14.92 -10.44 -1.20
N ASN A 552 -13.85 -9.64 -1.09
CA ASN A 552 -13.47 -8.65 -2.10
C ASN A 552 -12.38 -9.14 -3.08
N THR A 553 -11.92 -10.38 -2.95
CA THR A 553 -10.87 -10.95 -3.82
C THR A 553 -11.36 -12.21 -4.52
N GLY A 554 -10.54 -12.80 -5.38
CA GLY A 554 -10.79 -14.11 -5.98
C GLY A 554 -10.38 -15.31 -5.12
N ILE A 555 -10.31 -15.18 -3.78
CA ILE A 555 -10.17 -16.35 -2.88
C ILE A 555 -11.45 -17.18 -2.98
N ASP A 556 -11.31 -18.49 -3.10
CA ASP A 556 -12.42 -19.41 -3.38
C ASP A 556 -13.11 -19.89 -2.10
N ALA A 557 -12.35 -20.09 -1.01
CA ALA A 557 -12.88 -20.42 0.31
C ALA A 557 -12.10 -19.75 1.45
N LEU A 558 -12.73 -19.61 2.62
CA LEU A 558 -12.10 -19.10 3.84
C LEU A 558 -12.33 -20.06 5.00
N ALA A 559 -11.24 -20.58 5.56
CA ALA A 559 -11.22 -21.21 6.87
C ALA A 559 -10.96 -20.14 7.93
N LEU A 560 -11.97 -19.85 8.75
CA LEU A 560 -11.95 -18.85 9.81
C LEU A 560 -12.22 -19.55 11.15
N GLY A 561 -11.16 -19.84 11.90
CA GLY A 561 -11.26 -20.78 13.02
C GLY A 561 -11.72 -22.15 12.52
N ASN A 562 -12.77 -22.70 13.14
CA ASN A 562 -13.38 -23.96 12.71
C ASN A 562 -14.57 -23.81 11.74
N CYS A 563 -14.78 -22.61 11.21
CA CYS A 563 -15.81 -22.31 10.23
C CYS A 563 -15.22 -22.28 8.81
N LEU A 564 -15.91 -22.91 7.87
CA LEU A 564 -15.57 -22.91 6.45
C LEU A 564 -16.63 -22.12 5.66
N LEU A 565 -16.18 -21.09 4.94
CA LEU A 565 -16.98 -20.28 4.04
C LEU A 565 -16.61 -20.61 2.61
N THR A 566 -17.56 -21.07 1.81
CA THR A 566 -17.42 -21.37 0.37
C THR A 566 -18.33 -20.50 -0.49
N VAL A 567 -19.32 -19.86 0.12
CA VAL A 567 -20.24 -18.95 -0.54
C VAL A 567 -19.82 -17.52 -0.24
N LYS A 568 -19.64 -16.73 -1.29
CA LYS A 568 -19.42 -15.30 -1.12
C LYS A 568 -20.74 -14.61 -0.80
N PRO A 569 -20.75 -13.64 0.13
CA PRO A 569 -21.95 -12.87 0.43
C PRO A 569 -22.48 -12.15 -0.81
N ASP A 570 -23.80 -12.11 -0.97
CA ASP A 570 -24.47 -11.41 -2.05
C ASP A 570 -24.40 -9.90 -1.82
N GLY A 571 -23.64 -9.18 -2.66
CA GLY A 571 -23.53 -7.72 -2.58
C GLY A 571 -22.23 -7.23 -1.94
N PRO A 572 -21.89 -5.93 -2.08
CA PRO A 572 -20.66 -5.38 -1.51
C PRO A 572 -20.76 -5.39 0.02
N ILE A 573 -19.86 -6.12 0.67
CA ILE A 573 -19.77 -6.20 2.13
C ILE A 573 -19.27 -4.86 2.66
N ASP A 574 -19.96 -4.37 3.69
CA ASP A 574 -19.57 -3.19 4.44
C ASP A 574 -18.24 -3.44 5.17
N VAL A 575 -17.17 -2.85 4.61
CA VAL A 575 -15.79 -2.83 5.13
C VAL A 575 -15.62 -2.02 6.43
N SER A 576 -16.73 -1.54 7.02
CA SER A 576 -16.76 -0.75 8.26
C SER A 576 -16.44 -1.56 9.52
N GLU A 577 -16.62 -2.88 9.53
CA GLU A 577 -16.54 -3.69 10.77
C GLU A 577 -15.12 -4.05 11.25
N GLY A 578 -14.07 -3.67 10.52
CA GLY A 578 -12.70 -3.68 11.05
C GLY A 578 -12.32 -2.39 11.79
N TYR A 579 -13.24 -1.41 11.85
CA TYR A 579 -12.95 -0.06 12.33
C TYR A 579 -13.97 0.38 13.40
N LYS A 580 -13.79 -0.07 14.64
CA LYS A 580 -14.36 0.62 15.80
C LYS A 580 -13.40 0.64 16.98
N LEU A 581 -13.01 1.85 17.36
CA LEU A 581 -13.09 2.30 18.75
C LEU A 581 -13.16 3.84 18.81
N SER A 582 -14.39 4.34 18.83
CA SER A 582 -14.80 5.34 19.82
C SER A 582 -16.29 5.11 20.15
N ASP A 583 -16.53 4.62 21.36
CA ASP A 583 -17.78 4.06 21.90
C ASP A 583 -18.90 5.09 22.15
N ALA A 584 -19.41 5.79 21.13
CA ALA A 584 -20.47 6.78 21.38
C ALA A 584 -21.69 6.74 20.47
N LEU A 585 -21.76 5.93 19.40
CA LEU A 585 -22.87 6.06 18.43
C LEU A 585 -23.27 4.74 17.76
N GLU A 586 -23.43 3.67 18.54
CA GLU A 586 -24.01 2.40 18.08
C GLU A 586 -25.54 2.28 18.29
N ALA A 587 -26.21 3.35 18.73
CA ALA A 587 -27.57 3.21 19.22
C ALA A 587 -28.71 3.29 18.18
N GLU A 588 -28.50 3.60 16.89
CA GLU A 588 -29.67 4.11 16.14
C GLU A 588 -29.95 3.66 14.71
N MET A 589 -29.22 2.71 14.08
CA MET A 589 -29.49 2.44 12.66
C MET A 589 -29.48 0.96 12.29
N HIS A 590 -30.39 0.19 12.89
CA HIS A 590 -31.01 -0.94 12.20
C HIS A 590 -31.87 -0.40 11.04
N GLY A 591 -31.70 -0.91 9.82
CA GLY A 591 -32.63 -0.60 8.73
C GLY A 591 -32.11 -0.83 7.30
N GLU A 592 -32.00 -2.10 6.95
CA GLU A 592 -32.19 -2.72 5.62
C GLU A 592 -31.34 -2.34 4.39
N ASP A 593 -31.09 -3.42 3.65
CA ASP A 593 -30.14 -3.67 2.59
C ASP A 593 -30.84 -3.69 1.21
N VAL A 594 -30.17 -3.16 0.17
CA VAL A 594 -30.42 -3.59 -1.22
C VAL A 594 -29.10 -3.71 -1.98
N GLY A 595 -28.69 -4.98 -2.12
CA GLY A 595 -27.56 -5.56 -2.86
C GLY A 595 -27.18 -4.99 -4.24
N ARG A 596 -25.93 -5.27 -4.64
CA ARG A 596 -25.44 -5.15 -6.03
C ARG A 596 -24.47 -6.26 -6.40
N LYS A 597 -24.80 -6.97 -7.49
CA LYS A 597 -23.92 -7.86 -8.27
C LYS A 597 -22.84 -7.09 -9.06
N PRO A 598 -21.66 -7.68 -9.34
CA PRO A 598 -20.63 -7.06 -10.16
C PRO A 598 -20.97 -7.12 -11.67
N VAL A 599 -20.72 -6.03 -12.38
CA VAL A 599 -20.87 -5.94 -13.84
C VAL A 599 -19.66 -6.60 -14.52
N LYS A 600 -19.90 -7.63 -15.34
CA LYS A 600 -18.89 -8.32 -16.16
C LYS A 600 -18.34 -7.37 -17.24
N THR A 601 -17.05 -7.05 -17.18
CA THR A 601 -16.29 -6.37 -18.23
C THR A 601 -15.76 -7.39 -19.24
N SER A 602 -16.65 -7.92 -20.09
CA SER A 602 -16.23 -8.28 -21.45
C SER A 602 -16.21 -7.00 -22.26
N ILE A 603 -15.19 -6.79 -23.10
CA ILE A 603 -15.27 -5.78 -24.18
C ILE A 603 -16.43 -6.22 -25.08
N LEU A 604 -17.64 -5.75 -24.76
CA LEU A 604 -18.84 -5.96 -25.55
C LEU A 604 -18.59 -5.27 -26.89
N SER A 605 -18.91 -5.97 -27.98
CA SER A 605 -19.02 -5.37 -29.30
C SER A 605 -20.11 -4.30 -29.25
N LEU A 606 -19.71 -3.06 -29.00
CA LEU A 606 -20.61 -1.92 -28.97
C LEU A 606 -20.92 -1.50 -30.41
N SER A 607 -21.98 -2.05 -30.96
CA SER A 607 -22.65 -1.46 -32.13
C SER A 607 -23.57 -0.35 -31.61
N PRO A 608 -23.59 0.86 -32.21
CA PRO A 608 -24.55 1.87 -31.83
C PRO A 608 -25.93 1.45 -32.36
N THR A 609 -26.78 0.91 -31.49
CA THR A 609 -28.22 0.86 -31.76
C THR A 609 -28.75 2.28 -31.64
N HIS A 610 -28.80 3.00 -32.76
CA HIS A 610 -29.68 4.17 -32.90
C HIS A 610 -31.13 3.66 -32.81
N ALA A 611 -31.70 3.71 -31.62
CA ALA A 611 -33.13 3.56 -31.42
C ALA A 611 -33.73 4.95 -31.29
N ASP A 612 -34.33 5.43 -32.38
CA ASP A 612 -35.19 6.62 -32.39
C ASP A 612 -36.30 6.45 -31.33
N GLY A 613 -36.41 7.42 -30.41
CA GLY A 613 -37.59 7.62 -29.57
C GLY A 613 -37.49 7.38 -28.05
N GLN A 614 -36.31 7.12 -27.45
CA GLN A 614 -36.15 7.04 -25.98
C GLN A 614 -35.75 8.40 -25.35
N ASP A 615 -36.28 8.70 -24.15
CA ASP A 615 -35.99 9.91 -23.35
C ASP A 615 -34.46 10.08 -23.18
N ALA A 616 -33.92 11.23 -23.60
CA ALA A 616 -32.50 11.54 -23.53
C ALA A 616 -31.94 11.38 -22.10
N THR A 617 -32.75 11.65 -21.07
CA THR A 617 -32.37 11.45 -19.66
C THR A 617 -32.13 9.98 -19.34
N GLU A 618 -33.02 9.10 -19.81
CA GLU A 618 -32.92 7.66 -19.57
C GLU A 618 -31.73 7.04 -20.32
N ASN A 619 -31.46 7.50 -21.54
CA ASN A 619 -30.31 7.06 -22.33
C ASN A 619 -28.98 7.44 -21.69
N VAL A 620 -28.86 8.68 -21.19
CA VAL A 620 -27.67 9.15 -20.47
C VAL A 620 -27.50 8.41 -19.14
N LEU A 621 -28.59 8.17 -18.40
CA LEU A 621 -28.54 7.37 -17.17
C LEU A 621 -28.08 5.94 -17.43
N ARG A 622 -28.63 5.28 -18.45
CA ARG A 622 -28.24 3.91 -18.83
C ARG A 622 -26.75 3.87 -19.19
N PHE A 623 -26.28 4.85 -19.96
CA PHE A 623 -24.88 4.98 -20.34
C PHE A 623 -23.94 5.11 -19.13
N TYR A 624 -24.27 5.96 -18.15
CA TYR A 624 -23.46 6.12 -16.93
C TYR A 624 -23.66 5.01 -15.90
N LYS A 625 -24.73 4.21 -15.97
CA LYS A 625 -24.88 2.99 -15.15
C LYS A 625 -23.94 1.87 -15.62
N GLU A 626 -23.60 1.81 -16.91
CA GLU A 626 -22.63 0.85 -17.44
C GLU A 626 -21.19 1.14 -16.98
N LEU A 627 -20.76 2.41 -17.09
CA LEU A 627 -19.49 2.89 -16.53
C LEU A 627 -19.60 4.39 -16.25
N PRO A 628 -19.61 4.84 -14.98
CA PRO A 628 -19.69 6.26 -14.67
C PRO A 628 -18.46 7.04 -15.15
N PHE A 629 -18.60 8.34 -15.37
CA PHE A 629 -17.48 9.21 -15.73
C PHE A 629 -16.50 9.43 -14.57
N ASN A 630 -15.21 9.59 -14.91
CA ASN A 630 -14.12 9.87 -13.95
C ASN A 630 -14.08 8.82 -12.83
N TYR A 631 -14.42 7.58 -13.17
CA TYR A 631 -14.57 6.44 -12.28
C TYR A 631 -13.25 5.69 -12.16
N TYR A 632 -12.93 5.26 -10.95
CA TYR A 632 -11.83 4.32 -10.67
C TYR A 632 -12.41 3.00 -10.21
N SER A 633 -11.61 1.94 -10.32
CA SER A 633 -12.04 0.56 -10.06
C SER A 633 -12.68 0.36 -8.67
N ASN A 634 -12.29 1.18 -7.67
CA ASN A 634 -12.84 1.15 -6.32
C ASN A 634 -12.78 2.55 -5.64
N ALA A 635 -13.43 2.68 -4.48
CA ALA A 635 -13.47 3.94 -3.72
C ALA A 635 -12.12 4.34 -3.10
N ILE A 636 -11.24 3.38 -2.79
CA ILE A 636 -9.92 3.64 -2.23
C ILE A 636 -9.05 4.35 -3.26
N ASP A 637 -9.03 3.88 -4.51
CA ASP A 637 -8.29 4.52 -5.60
C ASP A 637 -8.78 5.96 -5.82
N THR A 638 -10.09 6.17 -5.83
CA THR A 638 -10.70 7.51 -5.93
C THR A 638 -10.25 8.40 -4.75
N ALA A 639 -10.26 7.88 -3.52
CA ALA A 639 -9.83 8.61 -2.33
C ALA A 639 -8.32 8.94 -2.36
N VAL A 640 -7.48 7.98 -2.73
CA VAL A 640 -6.02 8.15 -2.86
C VAL A 640 -5.71 9.21 -3.91
N GLN A 641 -6.39 9.20 -5.06
CA GLN A 641 -6.21 10.21 -6.11
C GLN A 641 -6.63 11.61 -5.65
N LEU A 642 -7.73 11.70 -4.88
CA LEU A 642 -8.19 12.95 -4.29
C LEU A 642 -7.17 13.51 -3.27
N LEU A 643 -6.66 12.66 -2.38
CA LEU A 643 -5.67 13.02 -1.35
C LEU A 643 -4.32 13.45 -1.96
N ARG A 644 -3.91 12.82 -3.07
CA ARG A 644 -2.65 13.14 -3.76
C ARG A 644 -2.64 14.52 -4.41
N SER A 645 -3.80 15.02 -4.87
CA SER A 645 -3.85 16.27 -5.63
C SER A 645 -5.17 17.00 -5.49
N ASN A 646 -5.09 18.22 -4.96
CA ASN A 646 -6.20 19.17 -4.92
C ASN A 646 -6.48 19.75 -6.32
N ARG A 647 -7.32 19.06 -7.10
CA ARG A 647 -7.69 19.44 -8.49
C ARG A 647 -8.41 20.80 -8.57
N ILE A 648 -9.05 21.26 -7.50
CA ILE A 648 -9.70 22.58 -7.44
C ILE A 648 -8.70 23.72 -7.68
N LYS A 649 -7.39 23.52 -7.41
CA LYS A 649 -6.34 24.48 -7.76
C LYS A 649 -6.26 24.82 -9.25
N GLY A 650 -6.76 23.94 -10.13
CA GLY A 650 -6.90 24.19 -11.57
C GLY A 650 -7.91 25.29 -11.92
N TYR A 651 -8.74 25.70 -10.96
CA TYR A 651 -9.72 26.78 -11.07
C TYR A 651 -9.37 27.91 -10.09
N PRO A 652 -8.45 28.83 -10.44
CA PRO A 652 -7.83 29.75 -9.48
C PRO A 652 -8.81 30.69 -8.77
N VAL A 653 -9.94 31.01 -9.41
CA VAL A 653 -10.98 31.88 -8.83
C VAL A 653 -11.77 31.13 -7.76
N LEU A 654 -12.27 29.93 -8.09
CA LEU A 654 -12.95 29.05 -7.15
C LEU A 654 -12.04 28.66 -5.97
N HIS A 655 -10.79 28.28 -6.25
CA HIS A 655 -9.79 27.97 -5.21
C HIS A 655 -9.61 29.13 -4.23
N ARG A 656 -9.46 30.36 -4.72
CA ARG A 656 -9.34 31.56 -3.86
C ARG A 656 -10.60 31.85 -3.07
N ARG A 657 -11.78 31.60 -3.66
CA ARG A 657 -13.07 31.78 -2.98
C ARG A 657 -13.23 30.80 -1.82
N LEU A 658 -13.06 29.51 -2.07
CA LEU A 658 -13.18 28.46 -1.04
C LEU A 658 -12.20 28.66 0.12
N ARG A 659 -10.97 29.15 -0.14
CA ARG A 659 -10.01 29.49 0.93
C ARG A 659 -10.44 30.63 1.84
N ARG A 660 -11.28 31.55 1.34
CA ARG A 660 -11.72 32.75 2.06
C ARG A 660 -13.08 32.59 2.71
N SER A 661 -13.87 31.61 2.28
CA SER A 661 -15.24 31.39 2.72
C SER A 661 -15.34 30.15 3.62
N LYS A 662 -14.73 30.21 4.81
CA LYS A 662 -14.86 29.14 5.82
C LYS A 662 -16.33 29.04 6.22
N GLY A 663 -16.93 27.86 6.03
CA GLY A 663 -18.34 27.61 6.37
C GLY A 663 -19.36 27.97 5.29
N ALA A 664 -18.93 28.33 4.06
CA ALA A 664 -19.87 28.52 2.95
C ALA A 664 -20.64 27.24 2.64
N SER A 665 -21.91 27.37 2.25
CA SER A 665 -22.69 26.24 1.74
C SER A 665 -22.37 26.02 0.25
N VAL A 666 -21.99 24.79 -0.10
CA VAL A 666 -21.59 24.44 -1.47
C VAL A 666 -22.47 23.32 -2.01
N MET A 667 -23.03 23.50 -3.20
CA MET A 667 -23.74 22.47 -3.95
C MET A 667 -22.94 22.08 -5.19
N ASP A 668 -22.86 20.79 -5.49
CA ASP A 668 -22.25 20.23 -6.69
C ASP A 668 -23.28 19.43 -7.50
N VAL A 669 -23.66 19.93 -8.67
CA VAL A 669 -24.70 19.37 -9.53
C VAL A 669 -24.09 18.45 -10.58
N GLY A 670 -24.42 17.17 -10.49
CA GLY A 670 -23.79 16.04 -11.17
C GLY A 670 -22.44 15.71 -10.52
N CYS A 671 -22.46 15.45 -9.21
CA CYS A 671 -21.24 15.32 -8.41
C CYS A 671 -20.41 14.05 -8.71
N GLY A 672 -20.98 13.09 -9.45
CA GLY A 672 -20.32 11.84 -9.80
C GLY A 672 -19.81 11.10 -8.56
N ALA A 673 -18.56 10.64 -8.59
CA ALA A 673 -17.95 9.93 -7.46
C ALA A 673 -17.50 10.87 -6.31
N GLY A 674 -18.03 12.09 -6.25
CA GLY A 674 -17.83 13.02 -5.15
C GLY A 674 -16.46 13.69 -5.10
N TRP A 675 -15.69 13.71 -6.20
CA TRP A 675 -14.32 14.25 -6.18
C TRP A 675 -14.29 15.73 -5.75
N PHE A 676 -15.23 16.54 -6.21
CA PHE A 676 -15.30 17.96 -5.89
C PHE A 676 -15.85 18.19 -4.48
N VAL A 677 -16.98 17.56 -4.16
CA VAL A 677 -17.62 17.58 -2.84
C VAL A 677 -16.63 17.21 -1.73
N ASN A 678 -15.93 16.08 -1.88
CA ASN A 678 -14.96 15.62 -0.89
C ASN A 678 -13.69 16.50 -0.87
N SER A 679 -13.28 17.07 -2.01
CA SER A 679 -12.17 18.04 -2.04
C SER A 679 -12.49 19.35 -1.32
N CYS A 680 -13.74 19.84 -1.41
CA CYS A 680 -14.20 21.02 -0.69
C CYS A 680 -14.06 20.83 0.82
N SER A 681 -14.47 19.67 1.31
CA SER A 681 -14.48 19.36 2.75
C SER A 681 -13.10 19.08 3.28
N HIS A 682 -12.33 18.25 2.58
CA HIS A 682 -10.97 17.89 2.99
C HIS A 682 -10.00 19.09 2.94
N PHE A 683 -9.93 19.81 1.82
CA PHE A 683 -8.90 20.85 1.64
C PHE A 683 -9.31 22.25 2.14
N TYR A 684 -10.60 22.51 2.30
CA TYR A 684 -11.10 23.85 2.64
C TYR A 684 -12.00 23.87 3.88
N ASN A 685 -12.26 22.71 4.50
CA ASN A 685 -13.13 22.56 5.67
C ASN A 685 -14.55 23.12 5.43
N VAL A 686 -15.06 22.97 4.22
CA VAL A 686 -16.38 23.47 3.79
C VAL A 686 -17.36 22.30 3.73
N LYS A 687 -18.58 22.43 4.28
CA LYS A 687 -19.63 21.42 4.09
C LYS A 687 -20.15 21.53 2.66
N ALA A 688 -20.14 20.43 1.92
CA ALA A 688 -20.62 20.38 0.56
C ALA A 688 -21.71 19.31 0.38
N THR A 689 -22.70 19.64 -0.45
CA THR A 689 -23.79 18.76 -0.86
C THR A 689 -23.58 18.39 -2.33
N GLY A 690 -23.57 17.10 -2.65
CA GLY A 690 -23.52 16.61 -4.03
C GLY A 690 -24.87 16.10 -4.48
N LEU A 691 -25.32 16.52 -5.66
CA LEU A 691 -26.53 16.04 -6.32
C LEU A 691 -26.13 15.21 -7.55
N ASP A 692 -26.67 14.00 -7.69
CA ASP A 692 -26.52 13.22 -8.91
C ASP A 692 -27.75 12.32 -9.12
N LEU A 693 -28.08 12.01 -10.36
CA LEU A 693 -29.23 11.15 -10.66
C LEU A 693 -28.84 9.66 -10.69
N ASN A 694 -27.54 9.34 -10.68
CA ASN A 694 -27.04 7.98 -10.75
C ASN A 694 -26.76 7.40 -9.34
N PRO A 695 -27.61 6.47 -8.82
CA PRO A 695 -27.37 5.82 -7.53
C PRO A 695 -26.06 5.02 -7.47
N VAL A 696 -25.51 4.62 -8.62
CA VAL A 696 -24.25 3.86 -8.68
C VAL A 696 -23.09 4.73 -8.24
N VAL A 697 -23.03 5.94 -8.76
CA VAL A 697 -21.91 6.84 -8.53
C VAL A 697 -22.00 7.50 -7.15
N LEU A 698 -23.22 7.78 -6.65
CA LEU A 698 -23.42 8.30 -5.30
C LEU A 698 -23.03 7.31 -4.21
N LYS A 699 -23.24 6.00 -4.43
CA LYS A 699 -22.74 4.98 -3.50
C LYS A 699 -21.23 5.09 -3.34
N GLN A 700 -20.50 5.23 -4.45
CA GLN A 700 -19.05 5.42 -4.40
C GLN A 700 -18.66 6.77 -3.81
N ALA A 701 -19.37 7.85 -4.11
CA ALA A 701 -19.11 9.17 -3.54
C ALA A 701 -19.19 9.18 -2.01
N ARG A 702 -20.22 8.50 -1.47
CA ARG A 702 -20.38 8.26 -0.02
C ARG A 702 -19.25 7.38 0.53
N SER A 703 -18.87 6.32 -0.18
CA SER A 703 -17.72 5.49 0.22
C SER A 703 -16.41 6.28 0.27
N VAL A 704 -16.14 7.14 -0.72
CA VAL A 704 -14.95 8.01 -0.74
C VAL A 704 -14.98 9.01 0.41
N ALA A 705 -16.16 9.59 0.71
CA ALA A 705 -16.33 10.52 1.82
C ALA A 705 -16.01 9.86 3.17
N ARG A 706 -16.38 8.59 3.37
CA ARG A 706 -16.07 7.82 4.59
C ARG A 706 -14.59 7.48 4.73
N LEU A 707 -13.83 7.47 3.63
CA LEU A 707 -12.40 7.16 3.61
C LEU A 707 -11.50 8.37 3.90
N ILE A 708 -12.06 9.59 3.93
CA ILE A 708 -11.31 10.84 4.03
C ILE A 708 -11.82 11.65 5.22
N GLU A 709 -10.95 11.88 6.20
CA GLU A 709 -11.26 12.68 7.39
C GLU A 709 -11.81 14.08 7.01
N GLY A 710 -12.92 14.46 7.66
CA GLY A 710 -13.61 15.74 7.47
C GLY A 710 -14.62 15.73 6.32
N CYS A 711 -14.78 14.62 5.60
CA CYS A 711 -15.75 14.47 4.51
C CYS A 711 -17.05 13.78 4.94
N GLU A 712 -17.12 13.19 6.13
CA GLU A 712 -18.31 12.56 6.72
C GLU A 712 -19.50 13.53 6.87
N LYS A 713 -19.21 14.83 6.97
CA LYS A 713 -20.22 15.89 7.02
C LYS A 713 -20.89 16.20 5.67
N ASN A 714 -20.42 15.58 4.58
CA ASN A 714 -20.95 15.81 3.24
C ASN A 714 -22.29 15.11 3.05
N GLU A 715 -23.13 15.74 2.25
CA GLU A 715 -24.44 15.19 1.89
C GLU A 715 -24.44 14.80 0.42
N PHE A 716 -25.09 13.69 0.08
CA PHE A 716 -25.18 13.19 -1.28
C PHE A 716 -26.64 12.83 -1.58
N ILE A 717 -27.24 13.58 -2.50
CA ILE A 717 -28.66 13.55 -2.84
C ILE A 717 -28.83 12.85 -4.20
N GLU A 718 -29.65 11.81 -4.21
CA GLU A 718 -30.08 11.15 -5.43
C GLU A 718 -31.35 11.82 -5.96
N ALA A 719 -31.23 12.62 -7.01
CA ALA A 719 -32.39 13.17 -7.69
C ALA A 719 -32.05 13.65 -9.12
N ASN A 720 -33.07 13.67 -9.96
CA ASN A 720 -33.02 14.39 -11.22
C ASN A 720 -32.99 15.89 -10.94
N LEU A 721 -32.06 16.62 -11.57
CA LEU A 721 -31.88 18.04 -11.32
C LEU A 721 -33.15 18.87 -11.61
N PHE A 722 -33.94 18.48 -12.61
CA PHE A 722 -35.16 19.20 -13.00
C PHE A 722 -36.28 19.05 -11.97
N ASP A 723 -36.25 17.97 -11.19
CA ASP A 723 -37.27 17.64 -10.19
C ASP A 723 -36.83 18.04 -8.77
N TYR A 724 -35.54 18.29 -8.56
CA TYR A 724 -35.00 18.69 -7.28
C TYR A 724 -35.14 20.20 -7.04
N GLN A 725 -35.47 20.56 -5.80
CA GLN A 725 -35.48 21.94 -5.31
C GLN A 725 -34.92 21.95 -3.87
N PRO A 726 -33.81 22.67 -3.61
CA PRO A 726 -33.27 22.75 -2.27
C PRO A 726 -34.12 23.65 -1.36
N GLU A 727 -34.20 23.30 -0.08
CA GLU A 727 -34.92 24.07 0.95
C GLU A 727 -34.29 25.45 1.18
N HIS A 728 -32.98 25.54 1.06
CA HIS A 728 -32.21 26.76 1.26
C HIS A 728 -31.23 27.01 0.10
N PRO A 729 -31.00 28.27 -0.29
CA PRO A 729 -30.03 28.59 -1.33
C PRO A 729 -28.58 28.42 -0.84
N PHE A 730 -27.66 28.15 -1.77
CA PHE A 730 -26.24 27.91 -1.54
C PHE A 730 -25.38 29.13 -1.86
N ASP A 731 -24.26 29.30 -1.13
CA ASP A 731 -23.28 30.35 -1.42
C ASP A 731 -22.55 30.11 -2.75
N ILE A 732 -22.32 28.83 -3.08
CA ILE A 732 -21.66 28.41 -4.31
C ILE A 732 -22.39 27.20 -4.89
N VAL A 733 -22.79 27.29 -6.15
CA VAL A 733 -23.27 26.14 -6.94
C VAL A 733 -22.23 25.82 -8.01
N ASN A 734 -21.74 24.58 -8.03
CA ASN A 734 -20.81 24.04 -9.00
C ASN A 734 -21.54 23.08 -9.94
N SER A 735 -21.24 23.14 -11.23
CA SER A 735 -21.57 22.06 -12.18
C SER A 735 -20.52 22.03 -13.28
N LEU A 736 -19.78 20.93 -13.38
CA LEU A 736 -18.66 20.78 -14.31
C LEU A 736 -18.85 19.53 -15.14
N GLY A 737 -19.05 19.67 -16.45
CA GLY A 737 -19.11 18.49 -17.31
C GLY A 737 -20.48 17.82 -17.38
N VAL A 738 -21.55 18.48 -16.91
CA VAL A 738 -22.84 17.79 -16.64
C VAL A 738 -23.97 18.35 -17.50
N LEU A 739 -24.23 19.66 -17.44
CA LEU A 739 -25.50 20.21 -17.95
C LEU A 739 -25.67 20.08 -19.47
N HIS A 740 -24.58 19.98 -20.24
CA HIS A 740 -24.66 19.75 -21.69
C HIS A 740 -25.01 18.31 -22.08
N HIS A 741 -25.09 17.39 -21.10
CA HIS A 741 -25.63 16.04 -21.28
C HIS A 741 -27.11 15.97 -20.88
N THR A 742 -27.74 17.08 -20.54
CA THR A 742 -29.18 17.14 -20.23
C THR A 742 -30.01 17.36 -21.49
N PRO A 743 -31.31 17.00 -21.49
CA PRO A 743 -32.19 17.23 -22.65
C PRO A 743 -32.30 18.72 -23.03
N ASP A 744 -32.26 19.62 -22.04
CA ASP A 744 -32.25 21.06 -22.24
C ASP A 744 -31.27 21.73 -21.26
N CYS A 745 -30.05 21.99 -21.76
CA CYS A 745 -29.00 22.62 -20.97
C CYS A 745 -29.37 24.03 -20.50
N HIS A 746 -30.12 24.81 -21.28
CA HIS A 746 -30.48 26.19 -20.90
C HIS A 746 -31.53 26.18 -19.79
N ALA A 747 -32.52 25.29 -19.88
CA ALA A 747 -33.49 25.08 -18.80
C ALA A 747 -32.79 24.59 -17.52
N ALA A 748 -31.85 23.65 -17.63
CA ALA A 748 -31.06 23.16 -16.49
C ALA A 748 -30.27 24.28 -15.82
N ILE A 749 -29.59 25.14 -16.60
CA ILE A 749 -28.89 26.32 -16.08
C ILE A 749 -29.86 27.23 -15.33
N ARG A 750 -30.96 27.66 -15.97
CA ARG A 750 -31.96 28.55 -15.32
C ARG A 750 -32.51 27.95 -14.04
N HIS A 751 -32.68 26.64 -13.98
CA HIS A 751 -33.16 25.95 -12.80
C HIS A 751 -32.18 26.05 -11.63
N ILE A 752 -30.90 25.71 -11.85
CA ILE A 752 -29.89 25.75 -10.77
C ILE A 752 -29.50 27.17 -10.35
N LEU A 753 -29.70 28.19 -11.20
CA LEU A 753 -29.47 29.59 -10.83
C LEU A 753 -30.37 30.05 -9.67
N LYS A 754 -31.57 29.48 -9.55
CA LYS A 754 -32.51 29.76 -8.46
C LYS A 754 -31.99 29.28 -7.11
N TRP A 755 -31.06 28.32 -7.11
CA TRP A 755 -30.49 27.71 -5.91
C TRP A 755 -29.34 28.54 -5.31
N ILE A 756 -28.91 29.63 -5.96
CA ILE A 756 -27.75 30.43 -5.54
C ILE A 756 -28.23 31.60 -4.68
N ALA A 757 -27.67 31.79 -3.50
CA ALA A 757 -28.04 32.90 -2.62
C ALA A 757 -27.74 34.28 -3.28
N PRO A 758 -28.45 35.36 -2.91
CA PRO A 758 -28.06 36.72 -3.31
C PRO A 758 -26.60 37.00 -2.97
N GLY A 759 -25.81 37.47 -3.94
CA GLY A 759 -24.36 37.64 -3.79
C GLY A 759 -23.53 36.34 -3.85
N GLY A 760 -24.18 35.18 -4.02
CA GLY A 760 -23.55 33.87 -4.24
C GLY A 760 -23.01 33.68 -5.66
N TYR A 761 -22.41 32.51 -5.91
CA TYR A 761 -21.61 32.26 -7.11
C TYR A 761 -21.98 30.97 -7.84
N LEU A 762 -21.93 31.03 -9.17
CA LEU A 762 -21.98 29.88 -10.06
C LEU A 762 -20.57 29.56 -10.57
N HIS A 763 -20.20 28.27 -10.52
CA HIS A 763 -19.07 27.71 -11.27
C HIS A 763 -19.59 26.70 -12.29
N LEU A 764 -19.60 27.08 -13.56
CA LEU A 764 -20.23 26.31 -14.63
C LEU A 764 -19.18 25.91 -15.68
N GLY A 765 -19.15 24.64 -16.06
CA GLY A 765 -18.27 24.13 -17.11
C GLY A 765 -19.00 23.31 -18.17
N LEU A 766 -18.84 23.68 -19.45
CA LEU A 766 -19.57 23.12 -20.59
C LEU A 766 -18.65 22.83 -21.78
N TYR A 767 -19.12 22.01 -22.72
CA TYR A 767 -18.47 21.91 -24.03
C TYR A 767 -18.70 23.15 -24.87
N HIS A 768 -17.62 23.68 -25.42
CA HIS A 768 -17.59 24.85 -26.25
C HIS A 768 -17.85 24.48 -27.71
N LEU A 769 -18.75 25.19 -28.40
CA LEU A 769 -19.10 24.94 -29.81
C LEU A 769 -17.86 24.84 -30.74
N TYR A 770 -17.07 25.92 -30.82
CA TYR A 770 -15.89 25.95 -31.69
C TYR A 770 -14.74 25.04 -31.22
N GLY A 771 -14.50 24.91 -29.92
CA GLY A 771 -13.40 24.10 -29.40
C GLY A 771 -13.66 22.60 -29.43
N ARG A 772 -14.93 22.17 -29.23
CA ARG A 772 -15.35 20.77 -29.17
C ARG A 772 -15.46 20.15 -30.56
N LYS A 773 -15.91 20.92 -31.56
CA LYS A 773 -16.15 20.42 -32.92
C LYS A 773 -14.93 19.67 -33.52
N PRO A 774 -13.69 20.21 -33.52
CA PRO A 774 -12.56 19.48 -34.09
C PRO A 774 -12.20 18.20 -33.35
N PHE A 775 -12.50 18.12 -32.04
CA PHE A 775 -12.34 16.90 -31.24
C PHE A 775 -13.34 15.82 -31.66
N LEU A 776 -14.62 16.18 -31.83
CA LEU A 776 -15.63 15.25 -32.34
C LEU A 776 -15.29 14.78 -33.76
N ASP A 777 -14.88 15.69 -34.63
CA ASP A 777 -14.50 15.39 -36.01
C ASP A 777 -13.30 14.41 -36.06
N TYR A 778 -12.35 14.54 -35.13
CA TYR A 778 -11.17 13.65 -35.00
C TYR A 778 -11.57 12.17 -34.81
N PHE A 779 -12.63 11.89 -34.04
CA PHE A 779 -13.10 10.52 -33.79
C PHE A 779 -14.24 10.08 -34.72
N ARG A 780 -15.06 11.01 -35.24
CA ARG A 780 -16.11 10.70 -36.21
C ARG A 780 -15.56 10.24 -37.55
N ALA A 781 -14.47 10.83 -38.04
CA ALA A 781 -13.91 10.46 -39.35
C ALA A 781 -13.42 9.00 -39.42
N PRO A 782 -12.62 8.48 -38.46
CA PRO A 782 -12.27 7.06 -38.43
C PRO A 782 -13.48 6.15 -38.21
N ARG A 783 -14.44 6.55 -37.37
CA ARG A 783 -15.66 5.76 -37.12
C ARG A 783 -16.52 5.61 -38.38
N ALA A 784 -16.70 6.70 -39.13
CA ALA A 784 -17.38 6.67 -40.43
C ALA A 784 -16.64 5.82 -41.48
N SER A 785 -15.33 5.61 -41.29
CA SER A 785 -14.49 4.75 -42.13
C SER A 785 -14.45 3.29 -41.64
N GLY A 786 -15.28 2.91 -40.66
CA GLY A 786 -15.40 1.53 -40.15
C GLY A 786 -14.47 1.19 -38.98
N ALA A 787 -13.83 2.17 -38.34
CA ALA A 787 -13.01 1.91 -37.15
C ALA A 787 -13.86 1.38 -35.98
N SER A 788 -13.39 0.32 -35.33
CA SER A 788 -14.03 -0.25 -34.14
C SER A 788 -13.81 0.63 -32.90
N ASP A 789 -14.67 0.49 -31.89
CA ASP A 789 -14.52 1.20 -30.61
C ASP A 789 -13.16 0.94 -29.94
N ALA A 790 -12.58 -0.25 -30.14
CA ALA A 790 -11.22 -0.57 -29.67
C ALA A 790 -10.13 0.24 -30.40
N GLN A 791 -10.28 0.46 -31.70
CA GLN A 791 -9.35 1.29 -32.48
C GLN A 791 -9.48 2.76 -32.09
N LEU A 792 -10.70 3.25 -31.87
CA LEU A 792 -10.96 4.61 -31.38
C LEU A 792 -10.41 4.81 -29.95
N HIS A 793 -10.54 3.80 -29.09
CA HIS A 793 -9.98 3.82 -27.73
C HIS A 793 -8.46 3.91 -27.75
N GLU A 794 -7.79 3.18 -28.65
CA GLU A 794 -6.34 3.26 -28.83
C GLU A 794 -5.88 4.64 -29.33
N GLU A 795 -6.64 5.26 -30.25
CA GLU A 795 -6.37 6.65 -30.64
C GLU A 795 -6.60 7.64 -29.48
N PHE A 796 -7.63 7.41 -28.66
CA PHE A 796 -7.88 8.23 -27.48
C PHE A 796 -6.77 8.09 -26.42
N ARG A 797 -6.22 6.89 -26.25
CA ARG A 797 -5.04 6.62 -25.40
C ARG A 797 -3.83 7.43 -25.85
N LYS A 798 -3.55 7.46 -27.17
CA LYS A 798 -2.41 8.22 -27.71
C LYS A 798 -2.50 9.71 -27.40
N LEU A 799 -3.72 10.27 -27.33
CA LEU A 799 -3.94 11.66 -26.93
C LEU A 799 -3.80 11.89 -25.41
N ASN A 800 -3.95 10.84 -24.60
CA ASN A 800 -3.92 10.87 -23.13
C ASN A 800 -2.84 9.93 -22.54
N PRO A 801 -1.55 10.10 -22.89
CA PRO A 801 -0.48 9.19 -22.45
C PRO A 801 -0.24 9.20 -20.94
N ASP A 802 -0.75 10.21 -20.23
CA ASP A 802 -0.58 10.38 -18.79
C ASP A 802 -1.64 9.61 -17.95
N ILE A 803 -2.70 9.08 -18.57
CA ILE A 803 -3.73 8.28 -17.87
C ILE A 803 -3.35 6.80 -17.92
N THR A 804 -3.00 6.23 -16.76
CA THR A 804 -2.50 4.85 -16.64
C THR A 804 -3.52 3.84 -16.11
N ASP A 805 -4.60 4.30 -15.47
CA ASP A 805 -5.70 3.44 -15.03
C ASP A 805 -6.64 3.16 -16.22
N GLU A 806 -6.80 1.89 -16.57
CA GLU A 806 -7.54 1.48 -17.75
C GLU A 806 -9.06 1.70 -17.61
N THR A 807 -9.60 1.55 -16.40
CA THR A 807 -11.03 1.83 -16.13
C THR A 807 -11.30 3.33 -16.24
N HIS A 808 -10.37 4.13 -15.74
CA HIS A 808 -10.41 5.57 -15.80
C HIS A 808 -10.30 6.08 -17.24
N LEU A 809 -9.32 5.58 -18.00
CA LEU A 809 -9.15 5.89 -19.41
C LEU A 809 -10.40 5.50 -20.21
N LEU A 810 -10.95 4.30 -19.96
CA LEU A 810 -12.15 3.82 -20.61
C LEU A 810 -13.38 4.67 -20.24
N SER A 811 -13.52 5.09 -18.98
CA SER A 811 -14.61 5.99 -18.56
C SER A 811 -14.52 7.35 -19.27
N TRP A 812 -13.32 7.88 -19.42
CA TRP A 812 -13.07 9.12 -20.16
C TRP A 812 -13.30 8.94 -21.65
N PHE A 813 -12.83 7.85 -22.26
CA PHE A 813 -13.06 7.57 -23.67
C PHE A 813 -14.56 7.46 -23.97
N ARG A 814 -15.29 6.69 -23.16
CA ARG A 814 -16.73 6.54 -23.31
C ARG A 814 -17.41 7.91 -23.24
N ASP A 815 -17.18 8.66 -22.18
CA ASP A 815 -17.79 9.98 -21.97
C ASP A 815 -17.42 11.00 -23.05
N GLN A 816 -16.18 10.99 -23.53
CA GLN A 816 -15.72 11.99 -24.48
C GLN A 816 -16.02 11.63 -25.94
N VAL A 817 -16.12 10.34 -26.29
CA VAL A 817 -16.20 9.88 -27.68
C VAL A 817 -17.50 9.13 -27.99
N LEU A 818 -18.04 8.38 -27.03
CA LEU A 818 -19.18 7.48 -27.21
C LEU A 818 -20.46 7.98 -26.52
N HIS A 819 -20.45 9.17 -25.92
CA HIS A 819 -21.58 9.65 -25.15
C HIS A 819 -22.84 9.80 -26.04
N PRO A 820 -24.02 9.31 -25.59
CA PRO A 820 -25.22 9.22 -26.43
C PRO A 820 -25.85 10.59 -26.74
N HIS A 821 -25.60 11.60 -25.91
CA HIS A 821 -26.18 12.94 -26.05
C HIS A 821 -25.25 14.03 -25.52
N GLU A 822 -24.84 14.98 -26.36
CA GLU A 822 -24.14 16.19 -25.89
C GLU A 822 -24.55 17.42 -26.71
N THR A 823 -24.75 18.56 -26.03
CA THR A 823 -24.90 19.88 -26.63
C THR A 823 -23.58 20.65 -26.55
N GLN A 824 -23.37 21.61 -27.45
CA GLN A 824 -22.20 22.51 -27.39
C GLN A 824 -22.68 23.96 -27.39
N HIS A 825 -22.00 24.80 -26.62
CA HIS A 825 -22.45 26.17 -26.36
C HIS A 825 -21.36 27.20 -26.66
N THR A 826 -21.76 28.42 -26.98
CA THR A 826 -20.85 29.58 -27.06
C THR A 826 -20.83 30.34 -25.74
N TYR A 827 -19.80 31.17 -25.54
CA TYR A 827 -19.79 32.12 -24.43
C TYR A 827 -20.94 33.12 -24.56
N GLU A 828 -21.27 33.55 -25.78
CA GLU A 828 -22.36 34.49 -26.06
C GLU A 828 -23.72 33.96 -25.57
N GLU A 829 -24.03 32.70 -25.88
CA GLU A 829 -25.27 32.03 -25.43
C GLU A 829 -25.35 31.96 -23.91
N ILE A 830 -24.28 31.50 -23.25
CA ILE A 830 -24.26 31.37 -21.80
C ILE A 830 -24.28 32.74 -21.11
N HIS A 831 -23.62 33.75 -21.68
CA HIS A 831 -23.70 35.12 -21.20
C HIS A 831 -25.14 35.64 -21.26
N ALA A 832 -25.86 35.43 -22.36
CA ALA A 832 -27.24 35.87 -22.49
C ALA A 832 -28.18 35.20 -21.48
N VAL A 833 -28.01 33.89 -21.22
CA VAL A 833 -28.78 33.17 -20.20
C VAL A 833 -28.50 33.72 -18.79
N LEU A 834 -27.24 33.95 -18.46
CA LEU A 834 -26.85 34.45 -17.13
C LEU A 834 -27.29 35.90 -16.91
N ASP A 835 -27.14 36.76 -17.91
CA ASP A 835 -27.50 38.19 -17.85
C ASP A 835 -29.02 38.35 -17.64
N ALA A 836 -29.83 37.57 -18.37
CA ALA A 836 -31.29 37.57 -18.22
C ALA A 836 -31.77 37.16 -16.82
N GLU A 837 -30.98 36.37 -16.09
CA GLU A 837 -31.28 35.88 -14.74
C GLU A 837 -30.58 36.70 -13.64
N GLY A 838 -29.94 37.82 -14.00
CA GLY A 838 -29.29 38.73 -13.04
C GLY A 838 -27.91 38.27 -12.55
N PHE A 839 -27.15 37.55 -13.36
CA PHE A 839 -25.80 37.09 -13.05
C PHE A 839 -24.74 37.82 -13.88
N VAL A 840 -23.64 38.21 -13.22
CA VAL A 840 -22.48 38.82 -13.89
C VAL A 840 -21.32 37.85 -13.92
N ILE A 841 -20.79 37.60 -15.12
CA ILE A 841 -19.58 36.81 -15.29
C ILE A 841 -18.35 37.61 -14.82
N GLU A 842 -17.68 37.10 -13.79
CA GLU A 842 -16.48 37.72 -13.21
C GLU A 842 -15.18 37.09 -13.72
N ALA A 843 -15.23 35.84 -14.21
CA ALA A 843 -14.07 35.18 -14.81
C ALA A 843 -14.48 34.03 -15.73
N THR A 844 -13.64 33.71 -16.71
CA THR A 844 -13.82 32.54 -17.58
C THR A 844 -12.49 31.97 -18.05
N SER A 845 -12.43 30.66 -18.28
CA SER A 845 -11.23 29.98 -18.80
C SER A 845 -10.82 30.48 -20.18
N ILE A 846 -11.76 30.96 -21.01
CA ILE A 846 -11.48 31.56 -22.33
C ILE A 846 -10.54 32.77 -22.21
N ASN A 847 -10.60 33.48 -21.08
CA ASN A 847 -9.72 34.61 -20.76
C ASN A 847 -8.81 34.33 -19.57
N LYS A 848 -8.30 33.10 -19.47
CA LYS A 848 -7.32 32.70 -18.45
C LYS A 848 -7.78 33.04 -17.02
N PHE A 849 -9.08 32.86 -16.75
CA PHE A 849 -9.73 33.15 -15.48
C PHE A 849 -9.63 34.62 -15.03
N LYS A 850 -9.67 35.56 -15.98
CA LYS A 850 -9.77 37.01 -15.73
C LYS A 850 -11.14 37.54 -16.13
N ARG A 851 -11.52 38.69 -15.55
CA ARG A 851 -12.76 39.40 -15.88
C ARG A 851 -12.82 39.73 -17.37
N PRO A 852 -13.99 39.55 -18.03
CA PRO A 852 -14.17 39.95 -19.41
C PRO A 852 -14.00 41.47 -19.61
N VAL A 853 -13.40 41.88 -20.73
CA VAL A 853 -13.19 43.29 -21.08
C VAL A 853 -14.37 43.84 -21.89
N SER A 854 -14.89 43.07 -22.86
CA SER A 854 -16.15 43.33 -23.58
C SER A 854 -16.69 42.04 -24.22
N LEU A 855 -18.01 41.96 -24.48
CA LEU A 855 -18.63 40.77 -25.11
C LEU A 855 -18.13 40.55 -26.55
N ALA A 856 -17.99 41.63 -27.34
CA ALA A 856 -17.54 41.56 -28.72
C ALA A 856 -16.12 40.96 -28.87
N GLU A 857 -15.18 41.33 -27.99
CA GLU A 857 -13.82 40.76 -28.00
C GLU A 857 -13.84 39.26 -27.67
N PHE A 858 -14.77 38.80 -26.83
CA PHE A 858 -14.90 37.40 -26.48
C PHE A 858 -15.50 36.56 -27.59
N ILE A 859 -16.52 37.08 -28.29
CA ILE A 859 -17.08 36.45 -29.49
C ILE A 859 -15.99 36.21 -30.54
N GLU A 860 -15.06 37.17 -30.70
CA GLU A 860 -13.93 36.98 -31.61
C GLU A 860 -12.93 35.93 -31.11
N ARG A 861 -12.62 35.93 -29.80
CA ARG A 861 -11.67 34.97 -29.20
C ARG A 861 -12.18 33.55 -29.19
N GLU A 862 -13.47 33.32 -28.94
CA GLU A 862 -14.04 31.98 -28.90
C GLU A 862 -13.99 31.29 -30.27
N ARG A 863 -14.15 32.05 -31.37
CA ARG A 863 -14.03 31.52 -32.74
C ARG A 863 -12.65 30.92 -33.01
N ARG A 864 -11.61 31.46 -32.37
CA ARG A 864 -10.22 30.95 -32.48
C ARG A 864 -10.01 29.63 -31.75
N LEU A 865 -10.93 29.17 -30.89
CA LEU A 865 -10.81 27.88 -30.20
C LEU A 865 -10.83 26.69 -31.15
N SER A 866 -11.46 26.82 -32.33
CA SER A 866 -11.41 25.80 -33.39
C SER A 866 -9.98 25.55 -33.85
N GLU A 867 -9.22 26.61 -34.13
CA GLU A 867 -7.82 26.50 -34.55
C GLU A 867 -6.90 26.01 -33.41
N VAL A 868 -7.19 26.41 -32.17
CA VAL A 868 -6.47 25.87 -30.99
C VAL A 868 -6.69 24.37 -30.84
N SER A 869 -7.93 23.91 -31.00
CA SER A 869 -8.32 22.51 -30.92
C SER A 869 -7.65 21.68 -32.02
N LYS A 870 -7.72 22.15 -33.28
CA LYS A 870 -7.05 21.49 -34.42
C LYS A 870 -5.54 21.37 -34.19
N LYS A 871 -4.90 22.46 -33.76
CA LYS A 871 -3.46 22.47 -33.49
C LYS A 871 -3.08 21.51 -32.36
N ALA A 872 -3.89 21.41 -31.32
CA ALA A 872 -3.64 20.46 -30.22
C ALA A 872 -3.74 19.00 -30.71
N LEU A 873 -4.80 18.66 -31.43
CA LEU A 873 -5.11 17.29 -31.85
C LEU A 873 -4.24 16.82 -33.01
N TYR A 874 -4.21 17.57 -34.11
CA TYR A 874 -3.59 17.12 -35.36
C TYR A 874 -2.09 17.42 -35.44
N GLU A 875 -1.63 18.58 -34.93
CA GLU A 875 -0.20 18.93 -34.98
C GLU A 875 0.56 18.39 -33.75
N LYS A 876 0.02 18.60 -32.55
CA LYS A 876 0.71 18.29 -31.29
C LYS A 876 0.38 16.91 -30.73
N ARG A 877 -0.64 16.22 -31.26
CA ARG A 877 -1.16 14.95 -30.75
C ARG A 877 -1.43 14.97 -29.25
N ARG A 878 -2.09 16.04 -28.78
CA ARG A 878 -2.48 16.21 -27.37
C ARG A 878 -3.98 16.31 -27.24
N TYR A 879 -4.51 15.68 -26.20
CA TYR A 879 -5.91 15.79 -25.83
C TYR A 879 -6.37 17.24 -25.66
N TYR A 880 -7.48 17.59 -26.30
CA TYR A 880 -8.15 18.88 -26.20
C TYR A 880 -9.66 18.70 -26.38
N PRO A 881 -10.45 18.64 -25.30
CA PRO A 881 -11.88 18.32 -25.40
C PRO A 881 -12.76 19.51 -25.73
N GLY A 882 -12.20 20.72 -25.90
CA GLY A 882 -13.00 21.91 -26.16
C GLY A 882 -13.91 22.32 -25.00
N PHE A 883 -13.44 22.23 -23.76
CA PHE A 883 -14.20 22.56 -22.55
C PHE A 883 -13.92 23.99 -22.08
N PHE A 884 -14.95 24.73 -21.66
CA PHE A 884 -14.79 26.07 -21.09
C PHE A 884 -15.52 26.20 -19.75
N VAL A 885 -15.08 27.16 -18.94
CA VAL A 885 -15.60 27.38 -17.58
C VAL A 885 -15.93 28.85 -17.39
N VAL A 886 -17.04 29.11 -16.70
CA VAL A 886 -17.55 30.42 -16.32
C VAL A 886 -17.69 30.48 -14.79
N TRP A 887 -17.24 31.59 -14.22
CA TRP A 887 -17.45 31.97 -12.83
C TRP A 887 -18.30 33.24 -12.80
N ALA A 888 -19.53 33.13 -12.29
CA ALA A 888 -20.50 34.22 -12.30
C ALA A 888 -21.03 34.49 -10.89
N ARG A 889 -21.35 35.76 -10.59
CA ARG A 889 -21.92 36.21 -9.32
C ARG A 889 -23.37 36.62 -9.52
N ARG A 890 -24.26 36.21 -8.63
CA ARG A 890 -25.64 36.72 -8.55
C ARG A 890 -25.60 38.16 -8.06
N ILE A 891 -26.18 39.10 -8.81
CA ILE A 891 -26.27 40.51 -8.38
C ILE A 891 -27.19 40.64 -7.17
#